data_AF-A0AAD4KJL6-F1
#
_entry.id   AF-A0AAD4KJL6-F1
#
_cell.length_a   1.000
_cell.length_b   1.000
_cell.length_c   1.000
_cell.angle_alpha   90.00
_cell.angle_beta   90.00
_cell.angle_gamma   90.00
#
_symmetry.space_group_name_H-M   'P 1'
#
loop_
_entity.id
_entity.type
_entity.pdbx_description
1 polymer ?
#
loop_
_entity_poly.entity_id
_entity_poly.type
_entity_poly.pdbx_seq_one_letter_code
_entity_poly.pdbx_strand_id
1 'polypeptide(L)'
;MATEISQAPDLDKVNARPTSYSSALGLTKAYARDWDSSDAFRELYQNWKDAIIQSHNLSLLEFTPQTSDTETETLITISKHVETAGNLVAAQCLGYIKFDKGAGVVELANFGSDITPRSMELGFTTKSTDPRLTGRYGDGLKIAALVLCRSEYHVRIVSNNSYWNFGFKGKLKTEFYYQLYPAGADRVQKLRAAYEAGRQRGKPRKANIWEDVSISVGKVRDHGEPVTMDVFREWMKITIDLNPPSALVRTPQGSLILDPEFAGRLYIRGIRVHLTDARQSHYRFGYDFLSGSLNANRDRRLEASPDEEARAVSLIWEAAILRQEEMVLTEYKTLLRWHSSCADVASIDVVLTEATARKLWDAFSKDAQVAGLFYYPQTYADDNLRYIQDDLKLEPAALPDQLWRLFRKFGLVNLPFEEMNSRFRLSKVIEPPATLFAREIHRVLSALLAAHVTSRNTQIVYVQCDDNRPNVVYLKERNRLYVHEKWLDFWRAHSNAPCEVSQVGQGGPEELFCGHLVEDLYKQAIMAISHPLQERQLLLKEARSLQVLFRQCKEKIREMPTMIRLVQGNSAGSLTVTWNDSYSRAFSRKYGIAVTYFVILHGISCSAERQTLWYHKDRICCDCPQKLVPQATNTVVFEGLDGQPRFPMVARFRDHTIYGLPPDPIAPNVSSSTPPPGLLAPSSCDGLVESPDSFILYQSSQYEGKLWGSEEEESDYADPHTPEVPNEVTTYAGLSGYVPQNELTRRHVEESHLTTMHALYDRYSEGRGVWEEQVLKNAQSICNMFQVEEKKRTEVPLYQSMRQYQEFEKGQYIEGTLAPEGSRVVLYIHDVWGPRENRPPQLLVTRYSFMADLSPFGSMTPDRINKKELVLHFTDTDHMGEGEDAEVCSVTDILLTNADFLVLHVQDNPTSVAEYYCRYAIRRREDSNSCCLSPLKQNELNTTDQPTFSPLPEPSVIDASLDDPGVSAGFIKAGCRINGGVFYNASSHGLWEKQNPTAAIFSSLQDGLKISPDSPEIRKYRVVTISKGLSSQQAPFDDSLVELLHRCRIAAEDEFRPEFIFLNLAVAEWNPSSSNELAETVLQLLGKQYSVYIRLHRTPENELEDGSPVLFLLAAPRCTNPTWIDNTLSDLRSSKFQRLPTSTDDYKDPRAVAIMRGFSEDFSDGIDPSNYTQILNALPPSFAYQIAIIICTICGRITLHSQRDTRAVEGKLASEANTKPERHAKKPNLHIIT
;
A
#
# COMPACT_ATOMS: atom_id res chain seq x y z
N MET A 1 -25.35 45.90 -3.02
CA MET A 1 -25.82 47.23 -3.49
C MET A 1 -27.27 47.38 -3.04
N ALA A 2 -27.68 48.55 -2.58
CA ALA A 2 -29.02 48.77 -2.03
C ALA A 2 -29.50 50.21 -2.32
N THR A 3 -30.22 50.37 -3.42
CA THR A 3 -30.94 51.60 -3.80
C THR A 3 -31.97 51.23 -4.87
N GLU A 4 -33.12 51.91 -4.84
CA GLU A 4 -34.21 51.83 -5.83
C GLU A 4 -34.93 50.45 -5.87
N ILE A 5 -36.24 50.36 -6.11
CA ILE A 5 -37.22 51.34 -6.60
C ILE A 5 -38.37 51.51 -5.58
N SER A 6 -38.77 52.75 -5.29
CA SER A 6 -39.94 53.08 -4.47
C SER A 6 -41.04 53.75 -5.30
N GLN A 7 -41.88 52.96 -5.97
CA GLN A 7 -43.12 53.43 -6.59
C GLN A 7 -44.26 52.43 -6.34
N ALA A 8 -45.30 52.87 -5.65
CA ALA A 8 -46.56 52.14 -5.55
C ALA A 8 -47.47 52.56 -6.74
N PRO A 9 -48.03 51.62 -7.50
CA PRO A 9 -49.00 51.94 -8.55
C PRO A 9 -50.37 52.29 -7.96
N ASP A 10 -51.08 53.18 -8.66
CA ASP A 10 -52.32 53.81 -8.22
C ASP A 10 -53.51 52.82 -8.13
N LEU A 11 -54.39 53.02 -7.15
CA LEU A 11 -55.56 52.18 -6.90
C LEU A 11 -56.83 52.77 -7.54
N ASP A 12 -56.94 52.69 -8.88
CA ASP A 12 -58.26 52.59 -9.52
C ASP A 12 -58.22 52.22 -11.02
N LYS A 13 -58.64 50.98 -11.35
CA LYS A 13 -59.51 50.64 -12.50
C LYS A 13 -59.80 49.13 -12.68
N VAL A 14 -61.09 48.81 -12.67
CA VAL A 14 -61.78 47.80 -13.51
C VAL A 14 -61.25 46.35 -13.51
N ASN A 15 -61.91 45.49 -12.72
CA ASN A 15 -62.39 44.13 -13.08
C ASN A 15 -61.61 43.29 -14.13
N ALA A 16 -60.28 43.24 -14.06
CA ALA A 16 -59.52 42.22 -14.76
C ALA A 16 -59.79 40.85 -14.11
N ARG A 17 -60.29 39.88 -14.89
CA ARG A 17 -60.28 38.47 -14.44
C ARG A 17 -58.83 38.07 -14.16
N PRO A 18 -58.53 37.35 -13.06
CA PRO A 18 -57.17 36.88 -12.80
C PRO A 18 -56.71 35.99 -13.95
N THR A 19 -55.82 36.51 -14.79
CA THR A 19 -55.37 35.85 -16.02
C THR A 19 -54.53 34.64 -15.66
N SER A 20 -55.07 33.44 -15.89
CA SER A 20 -54.37 32.18 -15.71
C SER A 20 -53.14 32.12 -16.62
N TYR A 21 -51.95 32.16 -16.04
CA TYR A 21 -50.70 32.01 -16.78
C TYR A 21 -50.39 30.53 -17.00
N SER A 22 -49.80 30.17 -18.14
CA SER A 22 -49.34 28.81 -18.40
C SER A 22 -48.03 28.80 -19.16
N SER A 23 -47.05 28.05 -18.64
CA SER A 23 -45.74 27.88 -19.26
C SER A 23 -45.44 26.42 -19.54
N ALA A 24 -44.74 26.18 -20.65
CA ALA A 24 -44.00 24.94 -20.86
C ALA A 24 -42.84 24.84 -19.84
N LEU A 25 -42.35 23.62 -19.61
CA LEU A 25 -41.17 23.35 -18.79
C LEU A 25 -39.99 22.77 -19.59
N GLY A 26 -40.09 22.68 -20.91
CA GLY A 26 -39.06 22.08 -21.79
C GLY A 26 -38.93 20.55 -21.68
N LEU A 27 -39.62 19.92 -20.73
CA LEU A 27 -39.62 18.48 -20.52
C LEU A 27 -40.76 17.78 -21.28
N THR A 28 -40.56 16.52 -21.65
CA THR A 28 -41.59 15.67 -22.28
C THR A 28 -42.05 14.56 -21.32
N LYS A 29 -43.24 13.97 -21.53
CA LYS A 29 -43.72 12.79 -20.77
C LYS A 29 -42.72 11.63 -20.74
N ALA A 30 -41.82 11.56 -21.72
CA ALA A 30 -40.78 10.55 -21.87
C ALA A 30 -39.42 10.91 -21.22
N TYR A 31 -39.33 12.01 -20.47
CA TYR A 31 -38.14 12.38 -19.68
C TYR A 31 -38.07 11.57 -18.37
N ALA A 32 -36.86 11.25 -17.91
CA ALA A 32 -36.60 10.41 -16.72
C ALA A 32 -37.51 9.17 -16.69
N ARG A 33 -37.38 8.28 -17.70
CA ARG A 33 -38.30 7.13 -17.88
C ARG A 33 -38.22 6.13 -16.74
N ASP A 34 -37.01 5.98 -16.21
CA ASP A 34 -36.62 4.98 -15.23
C ASP A 34 -37.04 5.34 -13.80
N TRP A 35 -37.67 6.51 -13.62
CA TRP A 35 -38.22 6.98 -12.34
C TRP A 35 -39.68 6.56 -12.16
N ASP A 36 -40.00 6.04 -10.98
CA ASP A 36 -41.35 5.69 -10.56
C ASP A 36 -42.00 6.75 -9.64
N SER A 37 -43.16 6.42 -9.06
CA SER A 37 -43.86 7.33 -8.14
C SER A 37 -43.16 7.51 -6.78
N SER A 38 -42.34 6.55 -6.36
CA SER A 38 -41.52 6.57 -5.15
C SER A 38 -40.27 7.45 -5.36
N ASP A 39 -39.63 7.36 -6.53
CA ASP A 39 -38.57 8.29 -6.96
C ASP A 39 -39.07 9.75 -6.95
N ALA A 40 -40.28 9.95 -7.43
CA ALA A 40 -40.91 11.27 -7.42
C ALA A 40 -41.25 11.75 -6.00
N PHE A 41 -41.81 10.87 -5.16
CA PHE A 41 -42.09 11.20 -3.76
C PHE A 41 -40.80 11.49 -2.98
N ARG A 42 -39.66 10.84 -3.29
CA ARG A 42 -38.33 11.15 -2.73
C ARG A 42 -37.93 12.61 -2.93
N GLU A 43 -38.09 13.15 -4.12
CA GLU A 43 -37.77 14.56 -4.37
C GLU A 43 -38.78 15.51 -3.70
N LEU A 44 -40.06 15.14 -3.58
CA LEU A 44 -41.03 15.93 -2.80
C LEU A 44 -40.67 15.92 -1.31
N TYR A 45 -40.35 14.75 -0.75
CA TYR A 45 -39.89 14.54 0.61
C TYR A 45 -38.61 15.34 0.91
N GLN A 46 -37.63 15.28 0.02
CA GLN A 46 -36.39 16.04 0.16
C GLN A 46 -36.66 17.56 0.11
N ASN A 47 -37.56 18.03 -0.77
CA ASN A 47 -37.95 19.43 -0.79
C ASN A 47 -38.75 19.86 0.46
N TRP A 48 -39.47 18.95 1.10
CA TRP A 48 -40.12 19.14 2.40
C TRP A 48 -39.07 19.26 3.53
N LYS A 49 -38.21 18.25 3.69
CA LYS A 49 -37.13 18.22 4.69
C LYS A 49 -36.19 19.43 4.57
N ASP A 50 -35.65 19.69 3.37
CA ASP A 50 -34.75 20.81 3.10
C ASP A 50 -35.39 22.15 3.51
N ALA A 51 -36.64 22.39 3.14
CA ALA A 51 -37.32 23.66 3.37
C ALA A 51 -37.65 23.89 4.86
N ILE A 52 -38.00 22.83 5.60
CA ILE A 52 -38.20 22.93 7.05
C ILE A 52 -36.87 23.23 7.75
N ILE A 53 -35.78 22.53 7.37
CA ILE A 53 -34.43 22.79 7.90
C ILE A 53 -33.99 24.22 7.63
N GLN A 54 -34.18 24.71 6.40
CA GLN A 54 -33.78 26.06 5.98
C GLN A 54 -34.63 27.16 6.63
N SER A 55 -35.96 27.01 6.68
CA SER A 55 -36.88 28.06 7.16
C SER A 55 -36.88 28.21 8.69
N HIS A 56 -36.61 27.12 9.44
CA HIS A 56 -36.63 27.09 10.91
C HIS A 56 -35.24 26.91 11.54
N ASN A 57 -34.19 26.96 10.71
CA ASN A 57 -32.78 26.80 11.03
C ASN A 57 -32.49 25.62 11.98
N LEU A 58 -32.93 24.42 11.59
CA LEU A 58 -32.65 23.19 12.35
C LEU A 58 -31.28 22.60 12.01
N SER A 59 -30.72 21.81 12.93
CA SER A 59 -29.71 20.80 12.61
C SER A 59 -30.37 19.52 12.06
N LEU A 60 -29.57 18.65 11.43
CA LEU A 60 -30.04 17.34 10.96
C LEU A 60 -30.45 16.40 12.11
N LEU A 61 -29.89 16.58 13.31
CA LEU A 61 -30.22 15.76 14.49
C LEU A 61 -31.53 16.19 15.16
N GLU A 62 -31.88 17.48 15.10
CA GLU A 62 -33.19 18.00 15.54
C GLU A 62 -34.34 17.67 14.58
N PHE A 63 -34.03 17.19 13.36
CA PHE A 63 -35.05 16.74 12.43
C PHE A 63 -35.57 15.36 12.85
N THR A 64 -36.59 15.36 13.71
CA THR A 64 -37.25 14.15 14.22
C THR A 64 -38.74 14.19 13.88
N PRO A 65 -39.18 13.49 12.81
CA PRO A 65 -40.60 13.37 12.50
C PRO A 65 -41.34 12.53 13.56
N GLN A 66 -42.59 12.89 13.81
CA GLN A 66 -43.51 12.16 14.67
C GLN A 66 -44.72 11.70 13.86
N THR A 67 -44.88 10.38 13.71
CA THR A 67 -45.98 9.74 12.98
C THR A 67 -47.11 9.38 13.93
N SER A 68 -48.32 9.78 13.59
CA SER A 68 -49.58 9.35 14.20
C SER A 68 -50.49 8.79 13.11
N ASP A 69 -50.96 7.56 13.28
CA ASP A 69 -51.88 6.92 12.33
C ASP A 69 -53.27 6.75 12.94
N THR A 70 -54.30 7.00 12.14
CA THR A 70 -55.72 6.90 12.53
C THR A 70 -56.50 6.15 11.45
N GLU A 71 -57.77 5.80 11.71
CA GLU A 71 -58.64 5.14 10.72
C GLU A 71 -58.81 5.98 9.43
N THR A 72 -58.78 7.32 9.53
CA THR A 72 -59.07 8.24 8.41
C THR A 72 -57.84 8.90 7.80
N GLU A 73 -56.76 9.08 8.56
CA GLU A 73 -55.53 9.73 8.09
C GLU A 73 -54.26 9.21 8.78
N THR A 74 -53.17 9.15 8.00
CA THR A 74 -51.81 9.07 8.52
C THR A 74 -51.22 10.47 8.52
N LEU A 75 -50.75 10.96 9.68
CA LEU A 75 -50.20 12.29 9.83
C LEU A 75 -48.79 12.21 10.43
N ILE A 76 -47.84 12.84 9.76
CA ILE A 76 -46.42 12.89 10.14
C ILE A 76 -46.06 14.36 10.32
N THR A 77 -45.53 14.76 11.48
CA THR A 77 -45.26 16.18 11.79
C THR A 77 -43.81 16.40 12.20
N ILE A 78 -43.26 17.57 11.85
CA ILE A 78 -42.07 18.12 12.51
C ILE A 78 -42.55 19.17 13.51
N SER A 79 -42.11 19.07 14.77
CA SER A 79 -42.42 20.05 15.80
C SER A 79 -41.18 20.48 16.57
N LYS A 80 -41.07 21.77 16.89
CA LYS A 80 -40.02 22.32 17.77
C LYS A 80 -40.63 22.66 19.13
N HIS A 81 -40.01 22.20 20.20
CA HIS A 81 -40.38 22.63 21.55
C HIS A 81 -39.93 24.08 21.77
N VAL A 82 -40.84 24.93 22.22
CA VAL A 82 -40.55 26.34 22.53
C VAL A 82 -40.70 26.55 24.03
N GLU A 83 -39.64 27.04 24.68
CA GLU A 83 -39.67 27.45 26.08
C GLU A 83 -40.34 28.82 26.22
N THR A 84 -41.66 28.82 26.45
CA THR A 84 -42.37 30.02 26.93
C THR A 84 -42.20 30.18 28.43
N ALA A 85 -41.84 31.39 28.87
CA ALA A 85 -41.55 31.72 30.26
C ALA A 85 -42.77 31.47 31.18
N GLY A 86 -42.71 30.38 31.95
CA GLY A 86 -43.77 29.98 32.90
C GLY A 86 -44.60 28.78 32.45
N ASN A 87 -43.98 27.60 32.39
CA ASN A 87 -44.63 26.27 32.40
C ASN A 87 -45.83 26.06 31.46
N LEU A 88 -45.57 26.01 30.15
CA LEU A 88 -46.25 25.10 29.22
C LEU A 88 -45.37 24.93 27.96
N VAL A 89 -44.85 23.72 27.72
CA VAL A 89 -43.99 23.45 26.55
C VAL A 89 -44.87 23.25 25.32
N ALA A 90 -45.23 24.34 24.66
CA ALA A 90 -45.97 24.29 23.40
C ALA A 90 -45.05 23.75 22.29
N ALA A 91 -45.41 22.60 21.72
CA ALA A 91 -44.77 22.07 20.52
C ALA A 91 -45.28 22.85 19.29
N GLN A 92 -44.41 23.67 18.69
CA GLN A 92 -44.73 24.40 17.46
C GLN A 92 -44.50 23.47 16.26
N CYS A 93 -45.59 23.02 15.63
CA CYS A 93 -45.52 22.32 14.34
C CYS A 93 -44.94 23.25 13.26
N LEU A 94 -43.94 22.76 12.53
CA LEU A 94 -43.17 23.46 11.48
C LEU A 94 -43.57 23.03 10.06
N GLY A 95 -44.25 21.89 9.94
CA GLY A 95 -44.68 21.29 8.69
C GLY A 95 -45.16 19.86 8.92
N TYR A 96 -45.89 19.32 7.94
CA TYR A 96 -46.46 17.97 8.01
C TYR A 96 -46.46 17.26 6.67
N ILE A 97 -46.47 15.94 6.70
CA ILE A 97 -46.96 15.08 5.61
C ILE A 97 -48.24 14.43 6.11
N LYS A 98 -49.33 14.57 5.35
CA LYS A 98 -50.62 13.94 5.64
C LYS A 98 -51.01 13.04 4.48
N PHE A 99 -51.39 11.80 4.75
CA PHE A 99 -52.14 10.95 3.83
C PHE A 99 -53.60 10.85 4.30
N ASP A 100 -54.53 11.31 3.46
CA ASP A 100 -55.97 11.15 3.66
C ASP A 100 -56.42 9.80 3.05
N LYS A 101 -56.75 8.84 3.91
CA LYS A 101 -57.06 7.45 3.52
C LYS A 101 -58.38 7.33 2.76
N GLY A 102 -59.30 8.28 2.96
CA GLY A 102 -60.61 8.30 2.29
C GLY A 102 -60.57 8.99 0.93
N ALA A 103 -59.79 10.06 0.79
CA ALA A 103 -59.62 10.79 -0.47
C ALA A 103 -58.54 10.20 -1.39
N GLY A 104 -57.58 9.46 -0.83
CA GLY A 104 -56.40 8.99 -1.57
C GLY A 104 -55.50 10.15 -1.99
N VAL A 105 -55.21 11.07 -1.05
CA VAL A 105 -54.42 12.28 -1.30
C VAL A 105 -53.31 12.40 -0.25
N VAL A 106 -52.07 12.62 -0.72
CA VAL A 106 -50.93 12.98 0.12
C VAL A 106 -50.70 14.50 0.03
N GLU A 107 -50.69 15.19 1.17
CA GLU A 107 -50.35 16.61 1.31
C GLU A 107 -49.01 16.75 2.05
N LEU A 108 -48.01 17.36 1.41
CA LEU A 108 -46.76 17.78 2.07
C LEU A 108 -46.81 19.29 2.29
N ALA A 109 -46.72 19.75 3.54
CA ALA A 109 -46.82 21.15 3.94
C ALA A 109 -45.55 21.62 4.65
N ASN A 110 -44.96 22.70 4.13
CA ASN A 110 -43.85 23.45 4.71
C ASN A 110 -44.37 24.80 5.21
N PHE A 111 -44.16 25.11 6.49
CA PHE A 111 -44.60 26.41 7.01
C PHE A 111 -43.51 27.48 6.89
N GLY A 112 -43.89 28.69 6.46
CA GLY A 112 -42.99 29.84 6.33
C GLY A 112 -42.02 29.78 5.14
N SER A 113 -42.28 28.90 4.16
CA SER A 113 -41.51 28.80 2.91
C SER A 113 -42.34 29.27 1.72
N ASP A 114 -41.69 29.75 0.65
CA ASP A 114 -42.34 30.26 -0.55
C ASP A 114 -41.99 29.45 -1.83
N ILE A 115 -42.69 29.73 -2.93
CA ILE A 115 -42.31 29.26 -4.27
C ILE A 115 -42.68 30.31 -5.33
N THR A 116 -41.76 30.57 -6.26
CA THR A 116 -41.89 31.64 -7.26
C THR A 116 -41.88 31.07 -8.68
N PRO A 117 -42.25 31.84 -9.73
CA PRO A 117 -42.07 31.40 -11.11
C PRO A 117 -40.63 30.99 -11.42
N ARG A 118 -39.65 31.61 -10.76
CA ARG A 118 -38.23 31.28 -10.89
C ARG A 118 -37.88 29.88 -10.37
N SER A 119 -38.59 29.39 -9.36
CA SER A 119 -38.49 28.00 -8.89
C SER A 119 -38.83 26.96 -9.97
N MET A 120 -39.49 27.38 -11.06
CA MET A 120 -39.81 26.55 -12.23
C MET A 120 -38.74 26.61 -13.35
N GLU A 121 -37.69 27.43 -13.23
CA GLU A 121 -36.53 27.44 -14.14
C GLU A 121 -35.64 26.20 -13.89
N LEU A 122 -35.25 25.47 -14.95
CA LEU A 122 -34.32 24.33 -14.83
C LEU A 122 -32.95 24.79 -14.31
N GLY A 123 -32.33 23.99 -13.45
CA GLY A 123 -31.09 24.31 -12.74
C GLY A 123 -31.20 25.36 -11.62
N PHE A 124 -32.33 26.07 -11.48
CA PHE A 124 -32.48 27.08 -10.42
C PHE A 124 -32.63 26.43 -9.04
N THR A 125 -31.75 26.80 -8.11
CA THR A 125 -31.80 26.40 -6.68
C THR A 125 -31.34 27.53 -5.76
N THR A 126 -31.89 27.55 -4.54
CA THR A 126 -31.48 28.41 -3.42
C THR A 126 -30.73 27.62 -2.33
N LYS A 127 -30.38 26.36 -2.60
CA LYS A 127 -29.93 25.38 -1.59
C LYS A 127 -28.47 24.93 -1.75
N SER A 128 -27.81 25.27 -2.85
CA SER A 128 -26.49 24.72 -3.23
C SER A 128 -25.35 25.07 -2.26
N THR A 129 -25.50 26.13 -1.46
CA THR A 129 -24.47 26.62 -0.52
C THR A 129 -24.63 26.17 0.92
N ASP A 130 -25.73 25.50 1.28
CA ASP A 130 -25.94 24.99 2.66
C ASP A 130 -25.59 23.50 2.71
N PRO A 131 -24.54 23.09 3.48
CA PRO A 131 -24.09 21.71 3.50
C PRO A 131 -25.12 20.75 4.13
N ARG A 132 -26.08 21.25 4.93
CA ARG A 132 -27.14 20.44 5.55
C ARG A 132 -28.17 19.95 4.53
N LEU A 133 -28.32 20.66 3.41
CA LEU A 133 -29.37 20.41 2.44
C LEU A 133 -28.91 19.40 1.38
N THR A 134 -29.85 18.59 0.89
CA THR A 134 -29.58 17.54 -0.11
C THR A 134 -29.97 18.00 -1.53
N GLY A 135 -30.93 18.93 -1.67
CA GLY A 135 -31.44 19.41 -2.97
C GLY A 135 -30.54 20.40 -3.74
N ARG A 136 -29.33 20.00 -4.15
CA ARG A 136 -28.33 20.91 -4.76
C ARG A 136 -28.50 21.21 -6.27
N TYR A 137 -29.35 20.49 -7.01
CA TYR A 137 -29.46 20.61 -8.49
C TYR A 137 -30.68 21.39 -9.03
N GLY A 138 -31.64 21.79 -8.20
CA GLY A 138 -32.79 22.61 -8.60
C GLY A 138 -33.93 21.92 -9.41
N ASP A 139 -33.67 20.78 -10.05
CA ASP A 139 -34.65 20.14 -10.95
C ASP A 139 -35.65 19.18 -10.29
N GLY A 140 -35.30 18.60 -9.13
CA GLY A 140 -36.02 17.46 -8.54
C GLY A 140 -37.55 17.64 -8.40
N LEU A 141 -38.01 18.81 -7.94
CA LEU A 141 -39.44 19.13 -7.80
C LEU A 141 -40.20 19.06 -9.14
N LYS A 142 -39.56 19.50 -10.23
CA LYS A 142 -40.15 19.57 -11.57
C LYS A 142 -40.26 18.17 -12.18
N ILE A 143 -39.22 17.35 -11.98
CA ILE A 143 -39.16 15.96 -12.42
C ILE A 143 -40.19 15.13 -11.62
N ALA A 144 -40.29 15.33 -10.30
CA ALA A 144 -41.31 14.67 -9.48
C ALA A 144 -42.74 14.99 -9.94
N ALA A 145 -43.05 16.25 -10.21
CA ALA A 145 -44.35 16.64 -10.74
C ALA A 145 -44.64 15.99 -12.11
N LEU A 146 -43.61 15.87 -12.98
CA LEU A 146 -43.72 15.19 -14.28
C LEU A 146 -44.01 13.70 -14.12
N VAL A 147 -43.26 13.02 -13.25
CA VAL A 147 -43.36 11.57 -13.06
C VAL A 147 -44.67 11.20 -12.36
N LEU A 148 -45.11 11.95 -11.34
CA LEU A 148 -46.42 11.72 -10.71
C LEU A 148 -47.58 11.96 -11.68
N CYS A 149 -47.53 13.00 -12.52
CA CYS A 149 -48.53 13.19 -13.58
C CYS A 149 -48.41 12.16 -14.71
N ARG A 150 -47.25 11.51 -14.89
CA ARG A 150 -47.11 10.35 -15.80
C ARG A 150 -47.77 9.10 -15.21
N SER A 151 -47.66 8.90 -13.90
CA SER A 151 -48.38 7.89 -13.08
C SER A 151 -49.82 8.29 -12.73
N GLU A 152 -50.43 9.18 -13.53
CA GLU A 152 -51.86 9.55 -13.49
C GLU A 152 -52.35 10.23 -12.20
N TYR A 153 -51.45 10.60 -11.28
CA TYR A 153 -51.75 11.43 -10.11
C TYR A 153 -51.85 12.92 -10.48
N HIS A 154 -52.82 13.64 -9.90
CA HIS A 154 -52.87 15.10 -10.04
C HIS A 154 -51.89 15.74 -9.04
N VAL A 155 -50.99 16.59 -9.53
CA VAL A 155 -50.06 17.36 -8.70
C VAL A 155 -50.51 18.83 -8.65
N ARG A 156 -50.72 19.34 -7.43
CA ARG A 156 -51.06 20.73 -7.16
C ARG A 156 -50.13 21.31 -6.10
N ILE A 157 -49.54 22.47 -6.37
CA ILE A 157 -48.83 23.27 -5.35
C ILE A 157 -49.69 24.49 -4.99
N VAL A 158 -49.69 24.86 -3.71
CA VAL A 158 -50.50 25.94 -3.12
C VAL A 158 -49.56 26.82 -2.30
N SER A 159 -49.34 28.06 -2.75
CA SER A 159 -48.47 29.05 -2.10
C SER A 159 -48.60 30.41 -2.78
N ASN A 160 -48.07 31.48 -2.18
CA ASN A 160 -48.03 32.84 -2.74
C ASN A 160 -49.37 33.29 -3.37
N ASN A 161 -50.45 33.13 -2.60
CA ASN A 161 -51.84 33.42 -2.97
C ASN A 161 -52.34 32.71 -4.23
N SER A 162 -51.70 31.61 -4.64
CA SER A 162 -51.89 31.00 -5.96
C SER A 162 -51.97 29.47 -5.94
N TYR A 163 -52.60 28.91 -6.97
CA TYR A 163 -52.67 27.48 -7.24
C TYR A 163 -51.85 27.15 -8.50
N TRP A 164 -50.88 26.26 -8.37
CA TRP A 164 -50.09 25.70 -9.46
C TRP A 164 -50.64 24.31 -9.78
N ASN A 165 -51.04 24.05 -11.02
CA ASN A 165 -51.45 22.73 -11.49
C ASN A 165 -50.51 22.26 -12.60
N PHE A 166 -50.10 21.00 -12.55
CA PHE A 166 -49.18 20.40 -13.54
C PHE A 166 -49.93 19.42 -14.47
N GLY A 167 -49.34 19.12 -15.63
CA GLY A 167 -49.89 18.13 -16.55
C GLY A 167 -49.22 18.15 -17.93
N PHE A 168 -49.84 17.49 -18.92
CA PHE A 168 -49.35 17.42 -20.30
C PHE A 168 -50.31 18.05 -21.32
N LYS A 169 -49.76 18.84 -22.26
CA LYS A 169 -50.51 19.57 -23.30
C LYS A 169 -50.05 19.20 -24.71
N GLY A 170 -50.64 19.86 -25.72
CA GLY A 170 -50.47 19.55 -27.13
C GLY A 170 -51.32 18.36 -27.59
N LYS A 171 -51.44 18.17 -28.92
CA LYS A 171 -52.31 17.13 -29.52
C LYS A 171 -52.03 15.71 -29.03
N LEU A 172 -50.77 15.41 -28.72
CA LEU A 172 -50.30 14.10 -28.26
C LEU A 172 -50.17 13.99 -26.73
N LYS A 173 -50.50 15.04 -25.96
CA LYS A 173 -50.26 15.14 -24.51
C LYS A 173 -48.82 14.77 -24.12
N THR A 174 -47.84 15.30 -24.85
CA THR A 174 -46.41 14.98 -24.68
C THR A 174 -45.61 16.07 -23.99
N GLU A 175 -46.03 17.33 -24.07
CA GLU A 175 -45.31 18.50 -23.54
C GLU A 175 -45.71 18.77 -22.08
N PHE A 176 -44.74 18.76 -21.16
CA PHE A 176 -45.00 19.02 -19.74
C PHE A 176 -45.10 20.53 -19.45
N TYR A 177 -46.10 20.92 -18.66
CA TYR A 177 -46.44 22.32 -18.43
C TYR A 177 -46.99 22.54 -17.01
N TYR A 178 -47.03 23.80 -16.59
CA TYR A 178 -47.82 24.23 -15.43
C TYR A 178 -48.83 25.34 -15.79
N GLN A 179 -49.88 25.44 -14.99
CA GLN A 179 -50.83 26.55 -14.97
C GLN A 179 -50.84 27.20 -13.58
N LEU A 180 -50.71 28.52 -13.56
CA LEU A 180 -50.76 29.37 -12.38
C LEU A 180 -52.11 30.10 -12.33
N TYR A 181 -52.87 29.86 -11.26
CA TYR A 181 -54.17 30.49 -11.01
C TYR A 181 -54.12 31.31 -9.71
N PRO A 182 -54.19 32.65 -9.78
CA PRO A 182 -54.34 33.48 -8.59
C PRO A 182 -55.63 33.17 -7.83
N ALA A 183 -55.57 33.09 -6.50
CA ALA A 183 -56.75 33.06 -5.66
C ALA A 183 -57.33 34.48 -5.53
N GLY A 184 -58.65 34.63 -5.75
CA GLY A 184 -59.32 35.91 -5.57
C GLY A 184 -59.18 36.46 -4.14
N ALA A 185 -59.01 37.78 -4.00
CA ALA A 185 -58.71 38.44 -2.73
C ALA A 185 -59.70 38.06 -1.61
N ASP A 186 -61.00 38.11 -1.88
CA ASP A 186 -62.09 37.69 -0.98
C ASP A 186 -61.87 36.29 -0.39
N ARG A 187 -61.33 35.35 -1.19
CA ARG A 187 -61.08 33.98 -0.77
C ARG A 187 -59.89 33.92 0.19
N VAL A 188 -58.82 34.66 -0.10
CA VAL A 188 -57.66 34.77 0.79
C VAL A 188 -58.07 35.43 2.12
N GLN A 189 -58.87 36.50 2.08
CA GLN A 189 -59.36 37.17 3.28
C GLN A 189 -60.27 36.26 4.12
N LYS A 190 -61.19 35.51 3.49
CA LYS A 190 -62.04 34.51 4.17
C LYS A 190 -61.22 33.39 4.80
N LEU A 191 -60.13 32.95 4.15
CA LEU A 191 -59.23 31.94 4.71
C LEU A 191 -58.40 32.49 5.89
N ARG A 192 -57.93 33.74 5.84
CA ARG A 192 -57.26 34.42 6.98
C ARG A 192 -58.18 34.51 8.20
N ALA A 193 -59.39 35.02 8.03
CA ALA A 193 -60.38 35.10 9.11
C ALA A 193 -60.76 33.71 9.68
N ALA A 194 -60.87 32.68 8.83
CA ALA A 194 -61.11 31.31 9.27
C ALA A 194 -59.92 30.69 10.01
N TYR A 195 -58.68 31.03 9.62
CA TYR A 195 -57.47 30.63 10.34
C TYR A 195 -57.39 31.29 11.72
N GLU A 196 -57.62 32.60 11.84
CA GLU A 196 -57.63 33.33 13.11
C GLU A 196 -58.70 32.79 14.07
N ALA A 197 -59.94 32.62 13.58
CA ALA A 197 -61.04 32.04 14.35
C ALA A 197 -60.83 30.54 14.68
N GLY A 198 -59.96 29.83 13.94
CA GLY A 198 -59.53 28.47 14.23
C GLY A 198 -58.44 28.42 15.31
N ARG A 199 -57.44 29.31 15.21
CA ARG A 199 -56.35 29.48 16.18
C ARG A 199 -56.88 29.85 17.57
N GLN A 200 -57.84 30.77 17.64
CA GLN A 200 -58.54 31.11 18.90
C GLN A 200 -59.29 29.94 19.54
N ARG A 201 -59.62 28.89 18.77
CA ARG A 201 -60.29 27.66 19.25
C ARG A 201 -59.33 26.48 19.41
N GLY A 202 -58.02 26.71 19.43
CA GLY A 202 -56.99 25.67 19.59
C GLY A 202 -56.95 24.63 18.47
N LYS A 203 -57.49 24.93 17.28
CA LYS A 203 -57.46 23.96 16.16
C LYS A 203 -56.02 23.78 15.63
N PRO A 204 -55.63 22.56 15.23
CA PRO A 204 -54.35 22.33 14.54
C PRO A 204 -54.18 23.24 13.31
N ARG A 205 -52.97 23.79 13.13
CA ARG A 205 -52.63 24.62 11.96
C ARG A 205 -52.65 23.76 10.69
N LYS A 206 -53.29 24.27 9.64
CA LYS A 206 -53.16 23.79 8.26
C LYS A 206 -52.32 24.79 7.46
N ALA A 207 -51.82 24.36 6.30
CA ALA A 207 -51.06 25.23 5.41
C ALA A 207 -51.90 26.44 4.93
N ASN A 208 -51.33 27.63 5.07
CA ASN A 208 -51.92 28.90 4.71
C ASN A 208 -51.40 29.36 3.34
N ILE A 209 -52.30 29.50 2.36
CA ILE A 209 -52.00 29.83 0.93
C ILE A 209 -51.18 31.13 0.72
N TRP A 210 -51.05 31.98 1.72
CA TRP A 210 -50.38 33.28 1.64
C TRP A 210 -48.99 33.35 2.32
N GLU A 211 -48.54 32.27 2.98
CA GLU A 211 -47.29 32.25 3.79
C GLU A 211 -46.58 30.88 3.83
N ASP A 212 -47.23 29.81 3.37
CA ASP A 212 -46.72 28.44 3.39
C ASP A 212 -46.64 27.86 1.97
N VAL A 213 -45.99 26.69 1.82
CA VAL A 213 -46.09 25.83 0.63
C VAL A 213 -46.80 24.53 1.02
N SER A 214 -47.88 24.19 0.32
CA SER A 214 -48.51 22.87 0.36
C SER A 214 -48.48 22.21 -1.02
N ILE A 215 -48.09 20.94 -1.08
CA ILE A 215 -48.05 20.10 -2.28
C ILE A 215 -49.04 18.96 -2.08
N SER A 216 -50.09 18.90 -2.91
CA SER A 216 -51.06 17.80 -2.92
C SER A 216 -50.83 16.87 -4.11
N VAL A 217 -50.82 15.56 -3.85
CA VAL A 217 -50.63 14.48 -4.84
C VAL A 217 -51.77 13.47 -4.69
N GLY A 218 -52.40 13.06 -5.79
CA GLY A 218 -53.46 12.05 -5.83
C GLY A 218 -54.73 12.57 -6.50
N LYS A 219 -55.91 12.23 -5.95
CA LYS A 219 -57.22 12.63 -6.48
C LYS A 219 -57.66 14.01 -5.97
N VAL A 220 -57.20 15.09 -6.61
CA VAL A 220 -57.32 16.46 -6.05
C VAL A 220 -58.40 17.32 -6.73
N ARG A 221 -59.65 17.21 -6.25
CA ARG A 221 -60.89 17.73 -6.88
C ARG A 221 -61.22 17.02 -8.19
N ASP A 222 -61.46 15.71 -8.09
CA ASP A 222 -61.94 14.86 -9.21
C ASP A 222 -61.01 14.84 -10.43
N HIS A 223 -59.72 15.12 -10.20
CA HIS A 223 -58.63 15.01 -11.16
C HIS A 223 -57.54 14.12 -10.58
N GLY A 224 -57.04 13.20 -11.40
CA GLY A 224 -56.03 12.21 -11.02
C GLY A 224 -56.58 11.05 -10.21
N GLU A 225 -55.83 9.94 -10.21
CA GLU A 225 -56.16 8.74 -9.46
C GLU A 225 -55.83 8.88 -7.96
N PRO A 226 -56.50 8.11 -7.07
CA PRO A 226 -56.20 8.13 -5.64
C PRO A 226 -54.91 7.36 -5.34
N VAL A 227 -54.09 7.90 -4.44
CA VAL A 227 -52.96 7.17 -3.84
C VAL A 227 -53.54 6.14 -2.85
N THR A 228 -53.12 4.87 -2.94
CA THR A 228 -53.53 3.83 -1.99
C THR A 228 -52.60 3.79 -0.77
N MET A 229 -53.06 3.20 0.34
CA MET A 229 -52.23 3.04 1.54
C MET A 229 -50.95 2.25 1.27
N ASP A 230 -51.00 1.25 0.38
CA ASP A 230 -49.83 0.43 0.06
C ASP A 230 -48.81 1.16 -0.81
N VAL A 231 -49.27 1.97 -1.78
CA VAL A 231 -48.37 2.90 -2.50
C VAL A 231 -47.74 3.90 -1.52
N PHE A 232 -48.52 4.45 -0.58
CA PHE A 232 -47.98 5.36 0.44
C PHE A 232 -47.00 4.67 1.42
N ARG A 233 -47.19 3.37 1.73
CA ARG A 233 -46.24 2.56 2.51
C ARG A 233 -44.91 2.39 1.78
N GLU A 234 -44.92 2.06 0.49
CA GLU A 234 -43.68 1.98 -0.30
C GLU A 234 -42.99 3.34 -0.42
N TRP A 235 -43.76 4.43 -0.58
CA TRP A 235 -43.24 5.80 -0.56
C TRP A 235 -42.56 6.19 0.77
N MET A 236 -42.93 5.59 1.91
CA MET A 236 -42.26 5.86 3.19
C MET A 236 -40.90 5.14 3.32
N LYS A 237 -40.67 4.02 2.63
CA LYS A 237 -39.43 3.20 2.74
C LYS A 237 -38.17 3.84 2.14
N ILE A 238 -38.31 4.96 1.44
CA ILE A 238 -37.20 5.69 0.80
C ILE A 238 -36.30 6.45 1.78
N THR A 239 -36.71 6.58 3.04
CA THR A 239 -36.01 7.35 4.07
C THR A 239 -36.23 6.78 5.47
N ILE A 240 -35.18 6.75 6.30
CA ILE A 240 -35.29 6.38 7.73
C ILE A 240 -36.10 7.39 8.54
N ASP A 241 -36.33 8.60 8.01
CA ASP A 241 -37.12 9.62 8.68
C ASP A 241 -38.62 9.25 8.72
N LEU A 242 -39.11 8.50 7.72
CA LEU A 242 -40.50 8.06 7.61
C LEU A 242 -40.67 6.57 7.91
N ASN A 243 -39.63 5.75 7.69
CA ASN A 243 -39.55 4.35 8.09
C ASN A 243 -38.40 4.15 9.10
N PRO A 244 -38.57 4.56 10.37
CA PRO A 244 -37.49 4.56 11.36
C PRO A 244 -37.12 3.15 11.85
N PRO A 245 -35.81 2.80 11.89
CA PRO A 245 -35.34 1.53 12.44
C PRO A 245 -35.55 1.44 13.95
N SER A 246 -35.74 0.21 14.45
CA SER A 246 -35.96 -0.10 15.87
C SER A 246 -34.71 0.04 16.74
N ALA A 247 -33.52 -0.18 16.16
CA ALA A 247 -32.23 -0.05 16.85
C ALA A 247 -31.30 0.93 16.11
N LEU A 248 -31.08 2.11 16.71
CA LEU A 248 -30.40 3.25 16.08
C LEU A 248 -29.53 4.04 17.08
N VAL A 249 -28.23 4.13 16.82
CA VAL A 249 -27.31 4.97 17.59
C VAL A 249 -26.99 6.24 16.77
N ARG A 250 -27.76 7.31 17.00
CA ARG A 250 -27.51 8.64 16.39
C ARG A 250 -26.27 9.30 17.02
N THR A 251 -25.34 9.78 16.20
CA THR A 251 -24.13 10.52 16.60
C THR A 251 -23.94 11.79 15.74
N PRO A 252 -23.04 12.73 16.11
CA PRO A 252 -22.71 13.88 15.26
C PRO A 252 -22.05 13.54 13.92
N GLN A 253 -21.37 12.40 13.80
CA GLN A 253 -20.72 11.98 12.55
C GLN A 253 -21.69 11.29 11.57
N GLY A 254 -22.75 10.69 12.11
CA GLY A 254 -23.73 9.87 11.42
C GLY A 254 -24.47 8.95 12.38
N SER A 255 -25.38 8.12 11.88
CA SER A 255 -26.10 7.14 12.70
C SER A 255 -25.71 5.72 12.33
N LEU A 256 -25.39 4.90 13.35
CA LEU A 256 -25.22 3.45 13.21
C LEU A 256 -26.60 2.78 13.36
N ILE A 257 -27.00 1.98 12.38
CA ILE A 257 -28.27 1.26 12.36
C ILE A 257 -27.99 -0.22 12.65
N LEU A 258 -28.44 -0.66 13.82
CA LEU A 258 -28.26 -2.04 14.32
C LEU A 258 -29.48 -2.93 14.05
N ASP A 259 -30.54 -2.36 13.48
CA ASP A 259 -31.75 -3.08 13.07
C ASP A 259 -31.44 -4.02 11.88
N PRO A 260 -31.65 -5.35 12.02
CA PRO A 260 -31.36 -6.31 10.96
C PRO A 260 -32.17 -6.10 9.66
N GLU A 261 -33.33 -5.44 9.70
CA GLU A 261 -34.06 -5.11 8.47
C GLU A 261 -33.26 -4.11 7.62
N PHE A 262 -32.41 -3.30 8.25
CA PHE A 262 -31.65 -2.20 7.65
C PHE A 262 -30.19 -2.57 7.33
N ALA A 263 -29.77 -3.82 7.57
CA ALA A 263 -28.48 -4.34 7.13
C ALA A 263 -28.27 -4.11 5.61
N GLY A 264 -27.06 -3.74 5.21
CA GLY A 264 -26.72 -3.42 3.82
C GLY A 264 -27.28 -2.09 3.28
N ARG A 265 -28.09 -1.34 4.06
CA ARG A 265 -28.73 -0.10 3.61
C ARG A 265 -27.94 1.14 4.06
N LEU A 266 -27.42 1.88 3.09
CA LEU A 266 -26.80 3.20 3.31
C LEU A 266 -27.79 4.33 3.05
N TYR A 267 -27.67 5.39 3.84
CA TYR A 267 -28.46 6.62 3.76
C TYR A 267 -27.54 7.85 3.82
N ILE A 268 -27.95 8.95 3.19
CA ILE A 268 -27.31 10.26 3.33
C ILE A 268 -28.37 11.25 3.80
N ARG A 269 -28.15 11.83 4.97
CA ARG A 269 -29.07 12.80 5.62
C ARG A 269 -30.50 12.25 5.70
N GLY A 270 -30.62 10.95 5.96
CA GLY A 270 -31.84 10.16 6.07
C GLY A 270 -32.35 9.51 4.78
N ILE A 271 -31.91 9.95 3.59
CA ILE A 271 -32.44 9.47 2.29
C ILE A 271 -31.62 8.27 1.79
N ARG A 272 -32.29 7.20 1.34
CA ARG A 272 -31.64 5.95 0.92
C ARG A 272 -30.77 6.13 -0.33
N VAL A 273 -29.60 5.52 -0.32
CA VAL A 273 -28.66 5.42 -1.45
C VAL A 273 -28.95 4.13 -2.24
N HIS A 274 -28.86 4.20 -3.57
CA HIS A 274 -28.84 3.01 -4.41
C HIS A 274 -27.42 2.47 -4.56
N LEU A 275 -27.15 1.36 -3.88
CA LEU A 275 -25.98 0.51 -4.09
C LEU A 275 -26.31 -0.60 -5.10
N THR A 276 -25.28 -1.14 -5.77
CA THR A 276 -25.38 -2.43 -6.47
C THR A 276 -25.54 -3.56 -5.46
N ASP A 277 -26.16 -4.67 -5.83
CA ASP A 277 -26.46 -5.76 -4.87
C ASP A 277 -25.20 -6.40 -4.29
N ALA A 278 -24.12 -6.50 -5.08
CA ALA A 278 -22.78 -6.85 -4.59
C ALA A 278 -22.28 -5.89 -3.50
N ARG A 279 -22.45 -4.57 -3.67
CA ARG A 279 -22.09 -3.58 -2.65
C ARG A 279 -23.01 -3.59 -1.43
N GLN A 280 -24.26 -4.03 -1.55
CA GLN A 280 -25.16 -4.21 -0.40
C GLN A 280 -24.73 -5.40 0.47
N SER A 281 -24.31 -6.52 -0.13
CA SER A 281 -23.93 -7.73 0.63
C SER A 281 -22.59 -7.61 1.38
N HIS A 282 -21.74 -6.65 1.03
CA HIS A 282 -20.52 -6.32 1.78
C HIS A 282 -20.77 -5.63 3.13
N TYR A 283 -21.98 -5.12 3.39
CA TYR A 283 -22.31 -4.39 4.63
C TYR A 283 -23.23 -5.20 5.55
N ARG A 284 -22.81 -5.38 6.81
CA ARG A 284 -23.57 -6.11 7.84
C ARG A 284 -24.51 -5.22 8.64
N PHE A 285 -24.19 -3.95 8.80
CA PHE A 285 -25.05 -2.97 9.46
C PHE A 285 -25.54 -1.90 8.47
N GLY A 286 -26.48 -1.06 8.90
CA GLY A 286 -26.93 0.11 8.14
C GLY A 286 -26.28 1.40 8.66
N TYR A 287 -26.16 2.41 7.79
CA TYR A 287 -25.49 3.67 8.13
C TYR A 287 -26.22 4.87 7.55
N ASP A 288 -26.36 5.95 8.33
CA ASP A 288 -26.82 7.26 7.85
C ASP A 288 -25.71 8.31 7.98
N PHE A 289 -25.21 8.78 6.85
CA PHE A 289 -24.14 9.76 6.78
C PHE A 289 -24.71 11.18 6.88
N LEU A 290 -24.41 11.86 8.00
CA LEU A 290 -24.84 13.24 8.26
C LEU A 290 -23.82 14.29 7.79
N SER A 291 -22.57 13.87 7.53
CA SER A 291 -21.49 14.75 7.07
C SER A 291 -21.80 15.48 5.76
N GLY A 292 -21.15 16.63 5.57
CA GLY A 292 -21.11 17.36 4.30
C GLY A 292 -20.17 16.76 3.25
N SER A 293 -19.18 15.95 3.66
CA SER A 293 -18.16 15.36 2.77
C SER A 293 -18.74 14.32 1.82
N LEU A 294 -19.44 13.32 2.37
CA LEU A 294 -20.17 12.33 1.58
C LEU A 294 -21.42 12.96 0.97
N ASN A 295 -21.62 12.75 -0.33
CA ASN A 295 -22.80 13.16 -1.07
C ASN A 295 -23.22 12.03 -2.03
N ALA A 296 -24.45 12.10 -2.53
CA ALA A 296 -24.90 11.20 -3.59
C ALA A 296 -25.14 11.99 -4.87
N ASN A 297 -24.80 11.38 -6.00
CA ASN A 297 -25.02 11.96 -7.32
C ASN A 297 -26.52 12.09 -7.64
N ARG A 298 -26.84 12.65 -8.81
CA ARG A 298 -28.22 12.76 -9.33
C ARG A 298 -28.97 11.42 -9.31
N ASP A 299 -28.28 10.33 -9.62
CA ASP A 299 -28.83 8.97 -9.73
C ASP A 299 -28.78 8.21 -8.38
N ARG A 300 -28.55 8.96 -7.28
CA ARG A 300 -28.53 8.53 -5.88
C ARG A 300 -27.56 7.40 -5.55
N ARG A 301 -26.45 7.32 -6.29
CA ARG A 301 -25.26 6.54 -5.95
C ARG A 301 -24.32 7.39 -5.08
N LEU A 302 -23.61 6.77 -4.14
CA LEU A 302 -22.63 7.44 -3.28
C LEU A 302 -21.43 7.94 -4.10
N GLU A 303 -21.12 9.23 -4.02
CA GLU A 303 -19.91 9.83 -4.57
C GLU A 303 -18.84 9.88 -3.48
N ALA A 304 -18.08 8.79 -3.37
CA ALA A 304 -16.98 8.64 -2.43
C ALA A 304 -15.95 7.65 -2.96
N SER A 305 -14.68 7.88 -2.65
CA SER A 305 -13.66 6.83 -2.71
C SER A 305 -13.85 5.81 -1.57
N PRO A 306 -13.39 4.55 -1.73
CA PRO A 306 -13.50 3.54 -0.68
C PRO A 306 -12.87 3.99 0.66
N ASP A 307 -11.79 4.77 0.60
CA ASP A 307 -11.13 5.30 1.80
C ASP A 307 -11.94 6.40 2.50
N GLU A 308 -12.73 7.21 1.79
CA GLU A 308 -13.62 8.21 2.41
C GLU A 308 -14.84 7.54 3.05
N GLU A 309 -15.35 6.50 2.41
CA GLU A 309 -16.45 5.67 2.91
C GLU A 309 -16.02 4.91 4.18
N ALA A 310 -14.88 4.21 4.14
CA ALA A 310 -14.27 3.55 5.29
C ALA A 310 -13.94 4.53 6.45
N ARG A 311 -13.47 5.74 6.13
CA ARG A 311 -13.29 6.82 7.12
C ARG A 311 -14.60 7.22 7.80
N ALA A 312 -15.66 7.45 7.04
CA ALA A 312 -16.95 7.85 7.60
C ALA A 312 -17.61 6.74 8.43
N VAL A 313 -17.56 5.49 7.96
CA VAL A 313 -18.05 4.31 8.68
C VAL A 313 -17.30 4.14 10.01
N SER A 314 -15.96 4.21 9.99
CA SER A 314 -15.14 4.13 11.21
C SER A 314 -15.47 5.24 12.21
N LEU A 315 -15.60 6.49 11.75
CA LEU A 315 -15.96 7.63 12.61
C LEU A 315 -17.35 7.49 13.24
N ILE A 316 -18.29 6.84 12.55
CA ILE A 316 -19.60 6.48 13.12
C ILE A 316 -19.44 5.42 14.21
N TRP A 317 -18.64 4.38 14.01
CA TRP A 317 -18.34 3.37 15.04
C TRP A 317 -17.64 3.98 16.27
N GLU A 318 -16.60 4.79 16.09
CA GLU A 318 -15.92 5.46 17.22
C GLU A 318 -16.89 6.36 18.02
N ALA A 319 -17.71 7.16 17.32
CA ALA A 319 -18.71 8.02 17.96
C ALA A 319 -19.85 7.24 18.62
N ALA A 320 -20.20 6.05 18.12
CA ALA A 320 -21.19 5.16 18.71
C ALA A 320 -20.64 4.44 19.96
N ILE A 321 -19.39 3.97 19.93
CA ILE A 321 -18.67 3.40 21.09
C ILE A 321 -18.56 4.45 22.20
N LEU A 322 -18.26 5.71 21.88
CA LEU A 322 -18.25 6.80 22.87
C LEU A 322 -19.64 7.13 23.47
N ARG A 323 -20.73 6.62 22.88
CA ARG A 323 -22.11 6.93 23.28
C ARG A 323 -22.85 5.77 23.95
N GLN A 324 -22.55 4.52 23.59
CA GLN A 324 -23.19 3.29 24.09
C GLN A 324 -22.16 2.13 24.15
N GLU A 325 -21.06 2.35 24.87
CA GLU A 325 -19.85 1.52 24.85
C GLU A 325 -20.10 0.02 25.00
N GLU A 326 -20.79 -0.42 26.05
CA GLU A 326 -20.97 -1.84 26.39
C GLU A 326 -21.57 -2.67 25.24
N MET A 327 -22.62 -2.15 24.60
CA MET A 327 -23.31 -2.82 23.50
C MET A 327 -22.53 -2.66 22.17
N VAL A 328 -22.15 -1.42 21.82
CA VAL A 328 -21.54 -1.15 20.51
C VAL A 328 -20.14 -1.75 20.40
N LEU A 329 -19.35 -1.75 21.48
CA LEU A 329 -18.02 -2.38 21.50
C LEU A 329 -18.11 -3.90 21.37
N THR A 330 -19.18 -4.52 21.89
CA THR A 330 -19.42 -5.97 21.78
C THR A 330 -19.76 -6.38 20.34
N GLU A 331 -20.64 -5.63 19.68
CA GLU A 331 -20.94 -5.83 18.25
C GLU A 331 -19.69 -5.58 17.38
N TYR A 332 -18.98 -4.48 17.59
CA TYR A 332 -17.79 -4.14 16.79
C TYR A 332 -16.66 -5.16 16.99
N LYS A 333 -16.42 -5.62 18.24
CA LYS A 333 -15.47 -6.71 18.53
C LYS A 333 -15.84 -8.00 17.80
N THR A 334 -17.13 -8.35 17.75
CA THR A 334 -17.64 -9.54 17.04
C THR A 334 -17.43 -9.42 15.53
N LEU A 335 -17.74 -8.25 14.96
CA LEU A 335 -17.55 -7.90 13.56
C LEU A 335 -16.07 -7.99 13.14
N LEU A 336 -15.19 -7.37 13.93
CA LEU A 336 -13.72 -7.40 13.75
C LEU A 336 -13.12 -8.80 13.91
N ARG A 337 -13.72 -9.67 14.74
CA ARG A 337 -13.24 -11.03 15.00
C ARG A 337 -13.56 -12.00 13.86
N TRP A 338 -14.78 -11.95 13.33
CA TRP A 338 -15.35 -12.99 12.48
C TRP A 338 -15.71 -12.55 11.06
N HIS A 339 -15.74 -11.24 10.80
CA HIS A 339 -16.21 -10.66 9.54
C HIS A 339 -15.24 -9.60 9.01
N SER A 340 -13.93 -9.81 9.15
CA SER A 340 -12.83 -8.91 8.76
C SER A 340 -12.77 -8.53 7.27
N SER A 341 -13.61 -9.10 6.42
CA SER A 341 -13.77 -8.78 4.99
C SER A 341 -15.01 -7.94 4.65
N CYS A 342 -15.84 -7.57 5.64
CA CYS A 342 -16.99 -6.68 5.40
C CYS A 342 -16.58 -5.20 5.34
N ALA A 343 -17.35 -4.40 4.60
CA ALA A 343 -17.08 -2.97 4.41
C ALA A 343 -17.21 -2.16 5.72
N ASP A 344 -17.96 -2.68 6.70
CA ASP A 344 -18.09 -2.11 8.04
C ASP A 344 -16.75 -1.96 8.80
N VAL A 345 -15.73 -2.74 8.42
CA VAL A 345 -14.40 -2.76 9.04
C VAL A 345 -13.25 -2.55 8.03
N ALA A 346 -13.55 -1.96 6.87
CA ALA A 346 -12.53 -1.66 5.86
C ALA A 346 -11.49 -0.65 6.38
N SER A 347 -10.21 -0.88 6.04
CA SER A 347 -9.08 0.04 6.32
C SER A 347 -8.91 0.47 7.79
N ILE A 348 -9.41 -0.31 8.75
CA ILE A 348 -9.36 -0.02 10.20
C ILE A 348 -7.97 0.30 10.74
N ASP A 349 -6.92 -0.35 10.22
CA ASP A 349 -5.54 -0.12 10.65
C ASP A 349 -4.99 1.22 10.16
N VAL A 350 -5.48 1.72 9.03
CA VAL A 350 -5.20 3.09 8.58
C VAL A 350 -6.00 4.09 9.44
N VAL A 351 -7.30 3.83 9.60
CA VAL A 351 -8.29 4.85 10.01
C VAL A 351 -8.48 4.99 11.52
N LEU A 352 -8.58 3.90 12.30
CA LEU A 352 -9.00 3.98 13.70
C LEU A 352 -7.95 4.68 14.59
N THR A 353 -8.45 5.40 15.60
CA THR A 353 -7.63 6.12 16.58
C THR A 353 -7.02 5.19 17.63
N GLU A 354 -5.95 5.66 18.27
CA GLU A 354 -5.32 4.96 19.40
C GLU A 354 -6.31 4.71 20.55
N ALA A 355 -7.21 5.65 20.82
CA ALA A 355 -8.19 5.53 21.91
C ALA A 355 -9.16 4.37 21.68
N THR A 356 -9.69 4.23 20.46
CA THR A 356 -10.57 3.09 20.09
C THR A 356 -9.78 1.79 20.01
N ALA A 357 -8.56 1.81 19.46
CA ALA A 357 -7.69 0.64 19.41
C ALA A 357 -7.35 0.12 20.82
N ARG A 358 -7.14 1.00 21.81
CA ARG A 358 -6.94 0.64 23.21
C ARG A 358 -8.19 0.03 23.84
N LYS A 359 -9.38 0.63 23.66
CA LYS A 359 -10.64 0.05 24.15
C LYS A 359 -10.92 -1.34 23.58
N LEU A 360 -10.68 -1.52 22.28
CA LEU A 360 -10.75 -2.83 21.62
C LEU A 360 -9.73 -3.78 22.22
N TRP A 361 -8.46 -3.39 22.33
CA TRP A 361 -7.41 -4.24 22.90
C TRP A 361 -7.72 -4.65 24.34
N ASP A 362 -8.18 -3.74 25.20
CA ASP A 362 -8.60 -4.03 26.58
C ASP A 362 -9.79 -5.00 26.65
N ALA A 363 -10.60 -5.09 25.60
CA ALA A 363 -11.68 -6.06 25.46
C ALA A 363 -11.21 -7.40 24.87
N PHE A 364 -10.15 -7.42 24.07
CA PHE A 364 -9.51 -8.64 23.54
C PHE A 364 -8.58 -9.28 24.59
N SER A 365 -7.78 -8.49 25.31
CA SER A 365 -6.79 -8.97 26.28
C SER A 365 -7.44 -9.63 27.49
N LYS A 366 -8.65 -9.21 27.88
CA LYS A 366 -9.45 -9.85 28.94
C LYS A 366 -9.87 -11.26 28.53
N ASP A 367 -10.41 -11.45 27.33
CA ASP A 367 -10.74 -12.78 26.78
C ASP A 367 -9.49 -13.66 26.75
N ALA A 368 -8.36 -13.14 26.25
CA ALA A 368 -7.11 -13.87 26.18
C ALA A 368 -6.58 -14.28 27.56
N GLN A 369 -6.65 -13.41 28.57
CA GLN A 369 -6.27 -13.75 29.95
C GLN A 369 -7.18 -14.81 30.58
N VAL A 370 -8.50 -14.76 30.31
CA VAL A 370 -9.46 -15.73 30.83
C VAL A 370 -9.33 -17.09 30.15
N ALA A 371 -9.04 -17.12 28.85
CA ALA A 371 -8.96 -18.34 28.04
C ALA A 371 -7.53 -18.87 27.80
N GLY A 372 -6.50 -18.24 28.39
CA GLY A 372 -5.09 -18.67 28.26
C GLY A 372 -4.50 -18.49 26.85
N LEU A 373 -5.00 -17.52 26.08
CA LEU A 373 -4.66 -17.34 24.67
C LEU A 373 -3.47 -16.39 24.46
N PHE A 374 -2.71 -16.62 23.41
CA PHE A 374 -1.80 -15.65 22.81
C PHE A 374 -2.25 -15.29 21.39
N TYR A 375 -2.51 -14.02 21.14
CA TYR A 375 -2.91 -13.55 19.81
C TYR A 375 -1.73 -13.42 18.86
N TYR A 376 -1.92 -13.81 17.61
CA TYR A 376 -0.91 -13.74 16.55
C TYR A 376 -1.56 -13.35 15.20
N PRO A 377 -0.84 -12.84 14.19
CA PRO A 377 -1.43 -12.48 12.90
C PRO A 377 -1.84 -13.73 12.10
N GLN A 378 -2.98 -13.69 11.41
CA GLN A 378 -3.48 -14.82 10.62
C GLN A 378 -2.51 -15.28 9.50
N THR A 379 -1.63 -14.40 9.01
CA THR A 379 -0.53 -14.75 8.07
C THR A 379 0.77 -15.27 8.72
N TYR A 380 0.80 -15.53 10.03
CA TYR A 380 2.00 -16.05 10.71
C TYR A 380 2.25 -17.53 10.38
N ALA A 381 3.47 -17.87 9.93
CA ALA A 381 3.80 -19.20 9.45
C ALA A 381 3.77 -20.28 10.56
N ASP A 382 3.07 -21.39 10.29
CA ASP A 382 2.70 -22.46 11.24
C ASP A 382 3.87 -23.05 12.04
N ASP A 383 5.05 -23.19 11.42
CA ASP A 383 6.28 -23.68 12.08
C ASP A 383 6.63 -22.90 13.36
N ASN A 384 6.19 -21.65 13.46
CA ASN A 384 6.46 -20.77 14.59
C ASN A 384 5.39 -20.82 15.69
N LEU A 385 4.25 -21.49 15.47
CA LEU A 385 3.18 -21.60 16.47
C LEU A 385 3.61 -22.45 17.67
N ARG A 386 4.50 -23.43 17.45
CA ARG A 386 5.10 -24.23 18.53
C ARG A 386 5.79 -23.39 19.59
N TYR A 387 6.45 -22.28 19.23
CA TYR A 387 7.07 -21.38 20.23
C TYR A 387 6.05 -20.75 21.20
N ILE A 388 4.78 -20.63 20.81
CA ILE A 388 3.71 -20.09 21.67
C ILE A 388 3.35 -21.11 22.77
N GLN A 389 3.21 -22.39 22.39
CA GLN A 389 2.89 -23.48 23.32
C GLN A 389 4.12 -23.94 24.12
N ASP A 390 5.25 -24.14 23.44
CA ASP A 390 6.50 -24.66 24.02
C ASP A 390 7.25 -23.62 24.88
N ASP A 391 7.37 -22.37 24.42
CA ASP A 391 8.18 -21.33 25.11
C ASP A 391 7.34 -20.25 25.83
N LEU A 392 6.11 -19.93 25.40
CA LEU A 392 5.25 -18.93 26.10
C LEU A 392 4.18 -19.51 27.03
N LYS A 393 3.90 -20.82 26.93
CA LYS A 393 2.87 -21.59 27.68
C LYS A 393 1.44 -21.04 27.53
N LEU A 394 1.07 -20.64 26.32
CA LEU A 394 -0.26 -20.12 25.96
C LEU A 394 -0.79 -20.83 24.70
N GLU A 395 -2.11 -20.82 24.51
CA GLU A 395 -2.72 -21.38 23.30
C GLU A 395 -2.77 -20.34 22.16
N PRO A 396 -2.37 -20.70 20.92
CA PRO A 396 -2.26 -19.75 19.83
C PRO A 396 -3.63 -19.43 19.23
N ALA A 397 -4.00 -18.14 19.16
CA ALA A 397 -5.23 -17.67 18.54
C ALA A 397 -4.98 -16.63 17.43
N ALA A 398 -5.34 -16.96 16.19
CA ALA A 398 -5.17 -16.03 15.05
C ALA A 398 -6.10 -14.81 15.17
N LEU A 399 -5.56 -13.61 14.89
CA LEU A 399 -6.32 -12.38 14.61
C LEU A 399 -6.18 -12.01 13.12
N PRO A 400 -7.26 -11.54 12.46
CA PRO A 400 -7.17 -11.04 11.08
C PRO A 400 -6.12 -9.93 10.92
N ASP A 401 -5.38 -9.93 9.82
CA ASP A 401 -4.15 -9.14 9.71
C ASP A 401 -4.35 -7.63 9.71
N GLN A 402 -5.55 -7.14 9.38
CA GLN A 402 -5.93 -5.72 9.58
C GLN A 402 -6.05 -5.38 11.08
N LEU A 403 -6.74 -6.22 11.86
CA LEU A 403 -6.85 -6.05 13.31
C LEU A 403 -5.49 -6.20 14.00
N TRP A 404 -4.65 -7.13 13.53
CA TRP A 404 -3.26 -7.24 13.99
C TRP A 404 -2.46 -5.96 13.69
N ARG A 405 -2.52 -5.46 12.45
CA ARG A 405 -1.86 -4.20 12.05
C ARG A 405 -2.32 -3.01 12.89
N LEU A 406 -3.62 -2.90 13.19
CA LEU A 406 -4.18 -1.86 14.06
C LEU A 406 -3.57 -1.89 15.46
N PHE A 407 -3.59 -3.05 16.12
CA PHE A 407 -3.00 -3.17 17.46
C PHE A 407 -1.47 -2.98 17.42
N ARG A 408 -0.81 -3.41 16.35
CA ARG A 408 0.64 -3.30 16.17
C ARG A 408 1.11 -1.87 15.94
N LYS A 409 0.36 -1.08 15.15
CA LYS A 409 0.55 0.37 14.91
C LYS A 409 0.66 1.17 16.20
N PHE A 410 -0.12 0.80 17.22
CA PHE A 410 -0.16 1.47 18.52
C PHE A 410 0.62 0.72 19.63
N GLY A 411 1.47 -0.25 19.27
CA GLY A 411 2.34 -0.98 20.21
C GLY A 411 1.59 -1.85 21.23
N LEU A 412 0.37 -2.27 20.92
CA LEU A 412 -0.51 -3.03 21.83
C LEU A 412 -0.25 -4.55 21.79
N VAL A 413 0.36 -5.06 20.70
CA VAL A 413 0.70 -6.48 20.51
C VAL A 413 2.16 -6.71 20.15
N ASN A 414 2.72 -7.78 20.72
CA ASN A 414 4.04 -8.33 20.45
C ASN A 414 3.93 -9.60 19.60
N LEU A 415 4.88 -9.88 18.70
CA LEU A 415 5.05 -11.23 18.16
C LEU A 415 5.58 -12.19 19.24
N PRO A 416 5.39 -13.52 19.12
CA PRO A 416 5.77 -14.47 20.17
C PRO A 416 7.23 -14.33 20.66
N PHE A 417 8.17 -14.18 19.72
CA PHE A 417 9.59 -14.00 20.04
C PHE A 417 9.88 -12.65 20.72
N GLU A 418 9.13 -11.59 20.38
CA GLU A 418 9.28 -10.27 21.00
C GLU A 418 8.73 -10.25 22.43
N GLU A 419 7.61 -10.94 22.66
CA GLU A 419 7.04 -11.15 23.98
C GLU A 419 8.00 -11.94 24.87
N MET A 420 8.54 -13.04 24.36
CA MET A 420 9.55 -13.85 25.07
C MET A 420 10.79 -12.99 25.43
N ASN A 421 11.27 -12.15 24.51
CA ASN A 421 12.35 -11.19 24.77
C ASN A 421 11.93 -10.04 25.71
N SER A 422 10.65 -9.70 25.78
CA SER A 422 10.11 -8.72 26.74
C SER A 422 10.17 -9.29 28.15
N ARG A 423 9.61 -10.49 28.34
CA ARG A 423 9.70 -11.27 29.59
C ARG A 423 11.15 -11.43 30.04
N PHE A 424 12.04 -11.87 29.16
CA PHE A 424 13.46 -12.08 29.46
C PHE A 424 14.25 -10.80 29.83
N ARG A 425 13.87 -9.63 29.29
CA ARG A 425 14.45 -8.33 29.69
C ARG A 425 13.93 -7.84 31.04
N LEU A 426 12.75 -8.31 31.46
CA LEU A 426 12.12 -8.05 32.76
C LEU A 426 12.45 -9.11 33.82
N SER A 427 13.06 -10.23 33.42
CA SER A 427 13.59 -11.27 34.31
C SER A 427 14.58 -10.72 35.33
N LYS A 428 14.63 -11.37 36.49
CA LYS A 428 15.44 -10.98 37.64
C LYS A 428 16.93 -10.98 37.28
N VAL A 429 17.58 -9.83 37.38
CA VAL A 429 19.04 -9.70 37.23
C VAL A 429 19.76 -10.39 38.38
N ILE A 430 20.88 -11.07 38.07
CA ILE A 430 21.78 -11.71 39.02
C ILE A 430 23.23 -11.31 38.77
N GLU A 431 24.06 -11.41 39.81
CA GLU A 431 25.52 -11.35 39.67
C GLU A 431 26.11 -12.72 39.29
N PRO A 432 27.27 -12.78 38.61
CA PRO A 432 27.93 -14.05 38.32
C PRO A 432 28.30 -14.82 39.60
N PRO A 433 28.08 -16.15 39.67
CA PRO A 433 28.60 -16.98 40.75
C PRO A 433 30.12 -16.83 40.90
N ALA A 434 30.63 -16.93 42.14
CA ALA A 434 32.05 -16.80 42.44
C ALA A 434 32.91 -18.00 41.97
N THR A 435 32.31 -19.00 41.30
CA THR A 435 33.00 -20.22 40.82
C THR A 435 34.03 -19.89 39.74
N LEU A 436 35.07 -20.71 39.63
CA LEU A 436 36.10 -20.55 38.60
C LEU A 436 35.51 -20.61 37.18
N PHE A 437 34.61 -21.57 36.93
CA PHE A 437 33.87 -21.70 35.67
C PHE A 437 33.13 -20.42 35.28
N ALA A 438 32.30 -19.86 36.16
CA ALA A 438 31.56 -18.63 35.88
C ALA A 438 32.48 -17.42 35.66
N ARG A 439 33.55 -17.29 36.47
CA ARG A 439 34.59 -16.26 36.33
C ARG A 439 35.33 -16.37 34.98
N GLU A 440 35.66 -17.57 34.51
CA GLU A 440 36.29 -17.78 33.20
C GLU A 440 35.33 -17.48 32.05
N ILE A 441 34.11 -18.04 32.03
CA ILE A 441 33.11 -17.78 30.98
C ILE A 441 32.84 -16.27 30.83
N HIS A 442 32.63 -15.57 31.95
CA HIS A 442 32.42 -14.12 31.96
C HIS A 442 33.63 -13.34 31.43
N ARG A 443 34.85 -13.69 31.87
CA ARG A 443 36.10 -13.01 31.47
C ARG A 443 36.36 -13.15 29.97
N VAL A 444 36.22 -14.35 29.41
CA VAL A 444 36.51 -14.60 27.99
C VAL A 444 35.45 -13.98 27.09
N LEU A 445 34.16 -14.05 27.45
CA LEU A 445 33.10 -13.36 26.71
C LEU A 445 33.31 -11.84 26.72
N SER A 446 33.64 -11.26 27.88
CA SER A 446 33.96 -9.82 28.00
C SER A 446 35.16 -9.43 27.14
N ALA A 447 36.22 -10.24 27.12
CA ALA A 447 37.39 -9.98 26.28
C ALA A 447 37.01 -9.99 24.79
N LEU A 448 36.30 -11.01 24.33
CA LEU A 448 35.89 -11.14 22.93
C LEU A 448 34.97 -10.00 22.48
N LEU A 449 34.00 -9.58 23.30
CA LEU A 449 33.15 -8.42 23.00
C LEU A 449 33.98 -7.12 22.94
N ALA A 450 34.93 -6.92 23.86
CA ALA A 450 35.85 -5.77 23.88
C ALA A 450 36.75 -5.67 22.62
N ALA A 451 36.95 -6.76 21.88
CA ALA A 451 37.81 -6.80 20.70
C ALA A 451 37.23 -6.05 19.49
N HIS A 452 35.92 -6.21 19.23
CA HIS A 452 35.28 -5.70 18.02
C HIS A 452 34.55 -4.37 18.24
N VAL A 453 34.62 -3.46 17.26
CA VAL A 453 34.17 -2.06 17.41
C VAL A 453 32.68 -1.96 17.78
N THR A 454 31.81 -2.79 17.18
CA THR A 454 30.36 -2.77 17.46
C THR A 454 29.96 -3.31 18.82
N SER A 455 30.80 -4.12 19.46
CA SER A 455 30.53 -4.76 20.77
C SER A 455 31.43 -4.24 21.90
N ARG A 456 32.40 -3.36 21.62
CA ARG A 456 33.49 -3.03 22.56
C ARG A 456 33.02 -2.51 23.92
N ASN A 457 31.92 -1.77 23.92
CA ASN A 457 31.36 -1.13 25.12
C ASN A 457 30.12 -1.86 25.66
N THR A 458 29.83 -3.08 25.20
CA THR A 458 28.60 -3.80 25.57
C THR A 458 28.67 -4.35 26.99
N GLN A 459 27.77 -3.88 27.86
CA GLN A 459 27.63 -4.37 29.23
C GLN A 459 26.91 -5.73 29.23
N ILE A 460 27.56 -6.78 29.74
CA ILE A 460 26.91 -8.07 30.01
C ILE A 460 26.06 -7.95 31.28
N VAL A 461 24.85 -8.49 31.25
CA VAL A 461 23.91 -8.57 32.39
C VAL A 461 23.37 -10.00 32.45
N TYR A 462 23.49 -10.67 33.60
CA TYR A 462 22.95 -12.03 33.73
C TYR A 462 21.54 -12.00 34.32
N VAL A 463 20.66 -12.88 33.84
CA VAL A 463 19.26 -12.99 34.31
C VAL A 463 18.86 -14.41 34.66
N GLN A 464 18.12 -14.52 35.76
CA GLN A 464 17.41 -15.71 36.19
C GLN A 464 16.06 -15.78 35.49
N CYS A 465 15.86 -16.84 34.71
CA CYS A 465 14.63 -17.15 33.97
C CYS A 465 14.36 -18.65 34.13
N ASP A 466 13.09 -19.00 34.32
CA ASP A 466 12.65 -20.39 34.47
C ASP A 466 12.53 -21.08 33.10
N ASP A 467 12.15 -20.32 32.07
CA ASP A 467 12.14 -20.77 30.69
C ASP A 467 13.56 -20.86 30.13
N ASN A 468 13.84 -21.96 29.43
CA ASN A 468 15.18 -22.29 28.96
C ASN A 468 15.63 -21.44 27.74
N ARG A 469 14.82 -20.45 27.33
CA ARG A 469 15.00 -19.56 26.18
C ARG A 469 14.43 -18.16 26.50
N PRO A 470 14.94 -17.09 25.86
CA PRO A 470 16.10 -17.04 24.96
C PRO A 470 17.42 -17.27 25.72
N ASN A 471 18.50 -17.55 24.97
CA ASN A 471 19.84 -17.66 25.56
C ASN A 471 20.46 -16.28 25.85
N VAL A 472 20.25 -15.32 24.94
CA VAL A 472 20.73 -13.93 25.03
C VAL A 472 19.73 -12.97 24.38
N VAL A 473 19.69 -11.72 24.86
CA VAL A 473 18.93 -10.61 24.25
C VAL A 473 19.75 -9.33 24.34
N TYR A 474 19.87 -8.59 23.25
CA TYR A 474 20.61 -7.31 23.21
C TYR A 474 19.66 -6.10 23.21
N LEU A 475 19.93 -5.13 24.09
CA LEU A 475 19.22 -3.86 24.20
C LEU A 475 20.15 -2.71 23.77
N LYS A 476 20.03 -2.30 22.50
CA LYS A 476 20.85 -1.28 21.82
C LYS A 476 20.88 0.05 22.58
N GLU A 477 19.74 0.55 23.04
CA GLU A 477 19.56 1.81 23.78
C GLU A 477 20.47 1.97 25.00
N ARG A 478 20.72 0.85 25.71
CA ARG A 478 21.54 0.82 26.94
C ARG A 478 22.86 0.09 26.73
N ASN A 479 23.15 -0.31 25.49
CA ASN A 479 24.24 -1.21 25.10
C ASN A 479 24.40 -2.43 26.02
N ARG A 480 23.29 -3.11 26.35
CA ARG A 480 23.25 -4.23 27.30
C ARG A 480 22.96 -5.56 26.62
N LEU A 481 23.83 -6.54 26.84
CA LEU A 481 23.61 -7.94 26.48
C LEU A 481 23.10 -8.70 27.70
N TYR A 482 21.81 -9.00 27.73
CA TYR A 482 21.19 -9.89 28.70
C TYR A 482 21.56 -11.33 28.36
N VAL A 483 22.01 -12.12 29.33
CA VAL A 483 22.47 -13.50 29.18
C VAL A 483 21.82 -14.39 30.24
N HIS A 484 21.31 -15.55 29.84
CA HIS A 484 20.64 -16.47 30.75
C HIS A 484 21.64 -17.11 31.74
N GLU A 485 21.31 -17.10 33.04
CA GLU A 485 22.13 -17.64 34.13
C GLU A 485 22.73 -19.04 33.89
N LYS A 486 22.06 -19.91 33.12
CA LYS A 486 22.48 -21.29 32.87
C LYS A 486 23.87 -21.42 32.24
N TRP A 487 24.33 -20.39 31.54
CA TRP A 487 25.68 -20.35 30.94
C TRP A 487 26.81 -20.17 31.97
N LEU A 488 26.47 -19.92 33.25
CA LEU A 488 27.40 -19.80 34.37
C LEU A 488 27.41 -21.04 35.29
N ASP A 489 26.57 -22.03 35.02
CA ASP A 489 26.56 -23.32 35.72
C ASP A 489 27.02 -24.44 34.77
N PHE A 490 27.95 -25.27 35.23
CA PHE A 490 28.56 -26.30 34.38
C PHE A 490 27.55 -27.35 33.90
N TRP A 491 26.58 -27.76 34.72
CA TRP A 491 25.65 -28.83 34.36
C TRP A 491 24.48 -28.30 33.52
N ARG A 492 23.93 -27.12 33.85
CA ARG A 492 22.86 -26.47 33.08
C ARG A 492 23.34 -25.92 31.72
N ALA A 493 24.61 -25.58 31.57
CA ALA A 493 25.17 -25.22 30.26
C ALA A 493 25.25 -26.44 29.31
N HIS A 494 25.54 -27.62 29.84
CA HIS A 494 25.69 -28.86 29.06
C HIS A 494 24.41 -29.71 28.94
N SER A 495 23.33 -29.40 29.67
CA SER A 495 22.14 -30.27 29.78
C SER A 495 21.49 -30.66 28.45
N ASN A 496 21.59 -29.77 27.46
CA ASN A 496 20.97 -29.94 26.13
C ASN A 496 22.01 -30.29 25.05
N ALA A 497 23.30 -30.20 25.36
CA ALA A 497 24.42 -30.45 24.44
C ALA A 497 25.68 -30.87 25.24
N PRO A 498 25.77 -32.13 25.71
CA PRO A 498 26.91 -32.59 26.49
C PRO A 498 28.18 -32.64 25.65
N CYS A 499 29.28 -32.13 26.19
CA CYS A 499 30.62 -32.28 25.61
C CYS A 499 31.35 -33.49 26.22
N GLU A 500 32.40 -33.96 25.55
CA GLU A 500 33.27 -35.07 25.98
C GLU A 500 33.75 -34.92 27.44
N VAL A 501 34.10 -33.69 27.87
CA VAL A 501 34.50 -33.38 29.25
C VAL A 501 33.35 -33.61 30.25
N SER A 502 32.13 -33.19 29.91
CA SER A 502 30.94 -33.38 30.75
C SER A 502 30.42 -34.83 30.76
N GLN A 503 30.84 -35.66 29.81
CA GLN A 503 30.48 -37.08 29.73
C GLN A 503 31.48 -38.00 30.47
N VAL A 504 32.77 -37.63 30.50
CA VAL A 504 33.86 -38.48 31.02
C VAL A 504 34.41 -38.00 32.37
N GLY A 505 34.12 -36.76 32.78
CA GLY A 505 34.67 -36.14 33.98
C GLY A 505 34.23 -36.79 35.30
N GLN A 506 35.10 -37.63 35.89
CA GLN A 506 35.02 -38.05 37.30
C GLN A 506 35.67 -37.05 38.28
N GLY A 507 36.26 -35.96 37.76
CA GLY A 507 36.74 -34.82 38.55
C GLY A 507 35.68 -33.72 38.65
N GLY A 508 35.70 -32.94 39.74
CA GLY A 508 34.70 -31.89 39.99
C GLY A 508 34.70 -30.75 38.94
N PRO A 509 33.57 -30.08 38.72
CA PRO A 509 33.39 -29.09 37.66
C PRO A 509 34.18 -27.78 37.85
N GLU A 510 34.82 -27.59 39.01
CA GLU A 510 35.52 -26.34 39.36
C GLU A 510 36.86 -26.16 38.63
N GLU A 511 37.45 -27.23 38.07
CA GLU A 511 38.78 -27.19 37.43
C GLU A 511 38.75 -27.25 35.89
N LEU A 512 37.62 -27.01 35.22
CA LEU A 512 37.45 -27.34 33.79
C LEU A 512 36.87 -26.19 32.93
N PHE A 513 37.67 -25.70 31.97
CA PHE A 513 37.27 -24.65 31.02
C PHE A 513 36.66 -25.19 29.72
N CYS A 514 35.39 -24.89 29.47
CA CYS A 514 34.66 -25.33 28.27
C CYS A 514 34.55 -24.23 27.21
N GLY A 515 35.66 -23.95 26.51
CA GLY A 515 35.75 -22.86 25.52
C GLY A 515 34.73 -22.89 24.37
N HIS A 516 34.14 -24.06 24.05
CA HIS A 516 33.08 -24.18 23.05
C HIS A 516 31.80 -23.44 23.48
N LEU A 517 31.47 -23.42 24.77
CA LEU A 517 30.33 -22.65 25.30
C LEU A 517 30.53 -21.15 25.06
N VAL A 518 31.78 -20.66 25.18
CA VAL A 518 32.11 -19.27 24.87
C VAL A 518 32.06 -19.00 23.36
N GLU A 519 32.49 -19.93 22.51
CA GLU A 519 32.28 -19.82 21.07
C GLU A 519 30.79 -19.66 20.71
N ASP A 520 29.92 -20.49 21.27
CA ASP A 520 28.49 -20.50 20.95
C ASP A 520 27.72 -19.34 21.57
N LEU A 521 28.09 -18.92 22.79
CA LEU A 521 27.54 -17.74 23.44
C LEU A 521 27.99 -16.45 22.73
N TYR A 522 29.24 -16.38 22.26
CA TYR A 522 29.74 -15.25 21.47
C TYR A 522 29.09 -15.18 20.08
N LYS A 523 28.88 -16.31 19.39
CA LYS A 523 28.11 -16.36 18.12
C LYS A 523 26.73 -15.73 18.30
N GLN A 524 25.99 -16.19 19.30
CA GLN A 524 24.64 -15.69 19.60
C GLN A 524 24.66 -14.21 20.01
N ALA A 525 25.63 -13.79 20.83
CA ALA A 525 25.80 -12.39 21.22
C ALA A 525 26.06 -11.47 20.02
N ILE A 526 27.01 -11.82 19.15
CA ILE A 526 27.33 -11.04 17.95
C ILE A 526 26.16 -11.00 16.97
N MET A 527 25.40 -12.09 16.81
CA MET A 527 24.17 -12.09 16.00
C MET A 527 23.10 -11.15 16.59
N ALA A 528 22.90 -11.14 17.91
CA ALA A 528 21.95 -10.24 18.58
C ALA A 528 22.38 -8.76 18.58
N ILE A 529 23.69 -8.49 18.61
CA ILE A 529 24.26 -7.14 18.53
C ILE A 529 24.23 -6.59 17.10
N SER A 530 24.55 -7.43 16.10
CA SER A 530 24.68 -7.01 14.70
C SER A 530 23.34 -6.93 13.98
N HIS A 531 22.37 -7.77 14.35
CA HIS A 531 21.04 -7.80 13.73
C HIS A 531 19.93 -7.63 14.79
N PRO A 532 19.63 -6.38 15.20
CA PRO A 532 18.39 -6.04 15.87
C PRO A 532 17.17 -6.56 15.09
N LEU A 533 16.09 -6.89 15.79
CA LEU A 533 15.14 -7.93 15.37
C LEU A 533 14.22 -7.61 14.17
N GLN A 534 14.41 -6.47 13.50
CA GLN A 534 13.60 -6.04 12.36
C GLN A 534 14.25 -6.33 10.99
N GLU A 535 15.53 -6.71 10.92
CA GLU A 535 16.32 -6.70 9.67
C GLU A 535 16.87 -8.08 9.22
N ARG A 536 16.13 -9.17 9.49
CA ARG A 536 16.61 -10.55 9.23
C ARG A 536 16.59 -11.02 7.75
N GLN A 537 16.45 -10.12 6.77
CA GLN A 537 16.42 -10.48 5.33
C GLN A 537 17.76 -10.25 4.59
N LEU A 538 18.79 -9.67 5.22
CA LEU A 538 20.08 -9.36 4.59
C LEU A 538 21.17 -10.41 4.90
N LEU A 539 21.17 -11.56 4.21
CA LEU A 539 22.07 -12.69 4.53
C LEU A 539 22.95 -13.19 3.37
N LEU A 540 23.58 -12.30 2.60
CA LEU A 540 24.63 -12.68 1.63
C LEU A 540 25.94 -11.87 1.73
N LYS A 541 25.89 -10.54 1.88
CA LYS A 541 27.12 -9.71 1.97
C LYS A 541 27.82 -9.86 3.34
N GLU A 542 27.07 -9.89 4.43
CA GLU A 542 27.62 -9.84 5.80
C GLU A 542 28.08 -11.20 6.34
N ALA A 543 27.59 -12.30 5.76
CA ALA A 543 27.93 -13.66 6.18
C ALA A 543 29.45 -13.93 6.18
N ARG A 544 30.19 -13.35 5.21
CA ARG A 544 31.65 -13.44 5.15
C ARG A 544 32.34 -12.71 6.31
N SER A 545 31.83 -11.54 6.70
CA SER A 545 32.34 -10.76 7.84
C SER A 545 32.12 -11.48 9.17
N LEU A 546 30.92 -12.05 9.38
CA LEU A 546 30.61 -12.83 10.57
C LEU A 546 31.48 -14.10 10.68
N GLN A 547 31.72 -14.81 9.57
CA GLN A 547 32.62 -15.97 9.54
C GLN A 547 34.06 -15.61 9.95
N VAL A 548 34.56 -14.43 9.57
CA VAL A 548 35.88 -13.94 10.03
C VAL A 548 35.88 -13.71 11.54
N LEU A 549 34.84 -13.08 12.10
CA LEU A 549 34.74 -12.86 13.56
C LEU A 549 34.62 -14.17 14.35
N PHE A 550 33.85 -15.15 13.87
CA PHE A 550 33.73 -16.45 14.52
C PHE A 550 35.04 -17.26 14.46
N ARG A 551 35.77 -17.19 13.33
CA ARG A 551 37.10 -17.77 13.21
C ARG A 551 38.11 -17.09 14.15
N GLN A 552 38.12 -15.76 14.21
CA GLN A 552 38.99 -15.00 15.11
C GLN A 552 38.70 -15.32 16.59
N CYS A 553 37.43 -15.45 16.97
CA CYS A 553 37.01 -15.91 18.31
C CYS A 553 37.65 -17.26 18.66
N LYS A 554 37.49 -18.27 17.80
CA LYS A 554 38.09 -19.61 17.99
C LYS A 554 39.62 -19.56 18.05
N GLU A 555 40.26 -18.77 17.20
CA GLU A 555 41.72 -18.57 17.26
C GLU A 555 42.16 -17.89 18.57
N LYS A 556 41.40 -16.92 19.10
CA LYS A 556 41.74 -16.20 20.35
C LYS A 556 41.46 -16.97 21.63
N ILE A 557 40.38 -17.74 21.69
CA ILE A 557 40.15 -18.72 22.77
C ILE A 557 41.30 -19.73 22.81
N ARG A 558 41.81 -20.16 21.64
CA ARG A 558 42.94 -21.08 21.54
C ARG A 558 44.29 -20.47 21.97
N GLU A 559 44.49 -19.16 21.77
CA GLU A 559 45.70 -18.45 22.21
C GLU A 559 45.75 -18.17 23.72
N MET A 560 44.62 -18.31 24.43
CA MET A 560 44.51 -18.01 25.85
C MET A 560 45.07 -19.15 26.74
N PRO A 561 45.88 -18.85 27.78
CA PRO A 561 46.21 -19.81 28.83
C PRO A 561 45.03 -20.01 29.80
N THR A 562 44.80 -21.24 30.23
CA THR A 562 43.72 -21.63 31.17
C THR A 562 44.31 -22.23 32.46
N MET A 563 43.49 -22.35 33.52
CA MET A 563 43.90 -22.96 34.79
C MET A 563 45.23 -22.40 35.34
N ILE A 564 45.39 -21.07 35.34
CA ILE A 564 46.61 -20.44 35.86
C ILE A 564 46.64 -20.69 37.37
N ARG A 565 47.63 -21.45 37.86
CA ARG A 565 47.85 -21.70 39.28
C ARG A 565 49.09 -20.94 39.76
N LEU A 566 48.99 -20.42 40.98
CA LEU A 566 50.10 -19.87 41.74
C LEU A 566 50.31 -20.80 42.94
N VAL A 567 51.55 -21.21 43.19
CA VAL A 567 51.93 -21.97 44.39
C VAL A 567 53.23 -21.40 44.96
N GLN A 568 53.51 -21.68 46.22
CA GLN A 568 54.80 -21.35 46.81
C GLN A 568 55.90 -22.24 46.23
N GLY A 569 57.07 -21.66 45.97
CA GLY A 569 58.21 -22.42 45.45
C GLY A 569 58.97 -23.17 46.54
N ASN A 570 59.89 -24.04 46.11
CA ASN A 570 60.70 -24.90 46.98
C ASN A 570 61.80 -24.14 47.76
N SER A 571 61.83 -22.81 47.68
CA SER A 571 62.87 -21.95 48.27
C SER A 571 62.22 -20.78 49.01
N ALA A 572 62.89 -20.28 50.05
CA ALA A 572 62.43 -19.06 50.71
C ALA A 572 62.44 -17.88 49.71
N GLY A 573 61.40 -17.05 49.74
CA GLY A 573 61.24 -15.94 48.81
C GLY A 573 60.91 -16.37 47.37
N SER A 574 60.36 -17.57 47.12
CA SER A 574 59.94 -17.98 45.76
C SER A 574 58.46 -18.36 45.60
N LEU A 575 57.93 -18.09 44.39
CA LEU A 575 56.60 -18.46 43.92
C LEU A 575 56.71 -19.12 42.54
N THR A 576 55.93 -20.17 42.31
CA THR A 576 55.84 -20.88 41.03
C THR A 576 54.49 -20.60 40.38
N VAL A 577 54.51 -20.23 39.11
CA VAL A 577 53.32 -20.04 38.25
C VAL A 577 53.26 -21.19 37.25
N THR A 578 52.10 -21.83 37.12
CA THR A 578 51.82 -22.85 36.09
C THR A 578 50.51 -22.54 35.36
N TRP A 579 50.34 -23.06 34.14
CA TRP A 579 49.09 -22.92 33.37
C TRP A 579 48.93 -24.06 32.36
N ASN A 580 47.73 -24.19 31.80
CA ASN A 580 47.42 -25.07 30.68
C ASN A 580 47.24 -24.27 29.38
N ASP A 581 47.34 -24.97 28.25
CA ASP A 581 47.05 -24.44 26.91
C ASP A 581 46.27 -25.46 26.07
N SER A 582 45.86 -25.05 24.86
CA SER A 582 45.03 -25.84 23.94
C SER A 582 45.76 -26.26 22.64
N TYR A 583 47.08 -26.39 22.70
CA TYR A 583 47.88 -27.01 21.65
C TYR A 583 47.96 -28.53 21.86
N SER A 584 47.80 -29.29 20.77
CA SER A 584 47.91 -30.76 20.85
C SER A 584 49.35 -31.18 21.14
N ARG A 585 49.54 -32.31 21.83
CA ARG A 585 50.88 -32.85 22.16
C ARG A 585 51.82 -32.94 20.94
N ALA A 586 51.27 -33.18 19.74
CA ALA A 586 52.02 -33.19 18.48
C ALA A 586 52.50 -31.80 18.05
N PHE A 587 51.68 -30.75 18.25
CA PHE A 587 52.07 -29.36 18.02
C PHE A 587 53.13 -28.92 19.02
N SER A 588 52.91 -29.15 20.33
CA SER A 588 53.83 -28.75 21.40
C SER A 588 55.23 -29.35 21.21
N ARG A 589 55.32 -30.64 20.84
CA ARG A 589 56.60 -31.32 20.54
C ARG A 589 57.37 -30.73 19.35
N LYS A 590 56.68 -30.17 18.34
CA LYS A 590 57.30 -29.68 17.11
C LYS A 590 57.57 -28.16 17.12
N TYR A 591 56.73 -27.38 17.81
CA TYR A 591 56.73 -25.92 17.76
C TYR A 591 56.71 -25.23 19.13
N GLY A 592 56.66 -25.97 20.26
CA GLY A 592 56.52 -25.41 21.61
C GLY A 592 57.69 -24.58 22.14
N ILE A 593 58.84 -24.61 21.46
CA ILE A 593 59.97 -23.68 21.71
C ILE A 593 59.73 -22.33 21.02
N ALA A 594 59.04 -22.33 19.87
CA ALA A 594 58.70 -21.13 19.09
C ALA A 594 57.39 -20.45 19.55
N VAL A 595 56.68 -21.03 20.51
CA VAL A 595 55.55 -20.39 21.21
C VAL A 595 55.99 -20.02 22.60
N THR A 596 55.89 -18.73 22.93
CA THR A 596 56.23 -18.19 24.25
C THR A 596 55.01 -17.54 24.91
N TYR A 597 54.93 -17.67 26.23
CA TYR A 597 54.03 -16.94 27.10
C TYR A 597 54.79 -15.82 27.82
N PHE A 598 54.07 -14.76 28.15
CA PHE A 598 54.54 -13.66 28.97
C PHE A 598 53.81 -13.72 30.32
N VAL A 599 54.60 -13.77 31.40
CA VAL A 599 54.12 -13.89 32.78
C VAL A 599 54.59 -12.67 33.55
N ILE A 600 53.66 -11.88 34.10
CA ILE A 600 53.93 -10.76 34.99
C ILE A 600 53.40 -11.10 36.40
N LEU A 601 54.24 -10.99 37.43
CA LEU A 601 53.93 -11.34 38.81
C LEU A 601 53.68 -10.06 39.65
N HIS A 602 52.47 -9.52 39.51
CA HIS A 602 52.04 -8.26 40.12
C HIS A 602 51.93 -8.33 41.64
N GLY A 603 52.27 -7.24 42.33
CA GLY A 603 51.96 -7.03 43.75
C GLY A 603 50.55 -6.42 43.96
N ILE A 604 50.09 -6.36 45.21
CA ILE A 604 48.76 -5.83 45.58
C ILE A 604 48.52 -4.39 45.05
N SER A 605 49.56 -3.56 44.99
CA SER A 605 49.48 -2.19 44.44
C SER A 605 49.02 -2.12 42.98
N CYS A 606 49.19 -3.21 42.22
CA CYS A 606 48.77 -3.33 40.82
C CYS A 606 47.43 -4.08 40.68
N SER A 607 46.61 -4.19 41.74
CA SER A 607 45.37 -4.99 41.78
C SER A 607 44.39 -4.69 40.64
N ALA A 608 44.38 -3.47 40.11
CA ALA A 608 43.59 -3.08 38.94
C ALA A 608 43.88 -3.95 37.69
N GLU A 609 45.12 -4.42 37.51
CA GLU A 609 45.50 -5.26 36.37
C GLU A 609 44.80 -6.62 36.35
N ARG A 610 44.21 -7.08 37.47
CA ARG A 610 43.32 -8.27 37.47
C ARG A 610 42.14 -8.10 36.50
N GLN A 611 41.69 -6.87 36.27
CA GLN A 611 40.62 -6.53 35.33
C GLN A 611 41.10 -6.37 33.88
N THR A 612 42.40 -6.29 33.61
CA THR A 612 42.94 -6.17 32.25
C THR A 612 42.69 -7.47 31.48
N LEU A 613 41.91 -7.38 30.40
CA LEU A 613 41.46 -8.51 29.58
C LEU A 613 42.44 -8.88 28.45
N TRP A 614 43.11 -7.87 27.89
CA TRP A 614 43.94 -7.99 26.68
C TRP A 614 45.39 -7.60 26.95
N TYR A 615 46.31 -8.47 26.54
CA TYR A 615 47.73 -8.14 26.45
C TYR A 615 48.02 -7.34 25.18
N HIS A 616 48.73 -6.24 25.37
CA HIS A 616 49.29 -5.39 24.31
C HIS A 616 50.78 -5.18 24.59
N LYS A 617 51.62 -5.27 23.57
CA LYS A 617 53.08 -5.14 23.73
C LYS A 617 53.52 -3.80 24.31
N ASP A 618 52.83 -2.73 23.93
CA ASP A 618 53.19 -1.35 24.26
C ASP A 618 52.55 -0.85 25.57
N ARG A 619 51.84 -1.73 26.30
CA ARG A 619 51.05 -1.37 27.50
C ARG A 619 51.50 -2.13 28.75
N ILE A 620 52.79 -2.05 29.06
CA ILE A 620 53.34 -2.53 30.34
C ILE A 620 53.46 -1.35 31.29
N CYS A 621 52.57 -1.28 32.29
CA CYS A 621 52.39 -0.09 33.14
C CYS A 621 53.08 -0.17 34.52
N CYS A 622 53.91 -1.18 34.78
CA CYS A 622 54.58 -1.37 36.07
C CYS A 622 55.86 -2.22 36.00
N ASP A 623 56.82 -1.94 36.88
CA ASP A 623 58.09 -2.69 37.02
C ASP A 623 57.95 -4.01 37.80
N CYS A 624 56.80 -4.68 37.70
CA CYS A 624 56.61 -5.97 38.38
C CYS A 624 57.46 -7.08 37.74
N PRO A 625 57.96 -8.06 38.52
CA PRO A 625 58.77 -9.16 38.00
C PRO A 625 58.08 -9.87 36.83
N GLN A 626 58.76 -9.92 35.69
CA GLN A 626 58.21 -10.43 34.44
C GLN A 626 59.18 -11.40 33.75
N LYS A 627 58.64 -12.46 33.13
CA LYS A 627 59.42 -13.49 32.42
C LYS A 627 58.74 -13.94 31.12
N LEU A 628 59.54 -14.21 30.11
CA LEU A 628 59.14 -14.92 28.89
C LEU A 628 59.44 -16.42 29.06
N VAL A 629 58.47 -17.27 28.73
CA VAL A 629 58.49 -18.70 29.05
C VAL A 629 58.07 -19.53 27.83
N PRO A 630 58.89 -20.50 27.36
CA PRO A 630 58.50 -21.39 26.27
C PRO A 630 57.34 -22.32 26.64
N GLN A 631 56.42 -22.54 25.70
CA GLN A 631 55.25 -23.40 25.85
C GLN A 631 55.61 -24.87 26.15
N ALA A 632 56.82 -25.29 25.80
CA ALA A 632 57.37 -26.60 26.20
C ALA A 632 57.48 -26.82 27.72
N THR A 633 57.32 -25.78 28.56
CA THR A 633 57.41 -25.89 30.04
C THR A 633 56.14 -25.50 30.79
N ASN A 634 55.39 -24.50 30.30
CA ASN A 634 54.19 -23.91 30.94
C ASN A 634 54.29 -23.68 32.46
N THR A 635 55.52 -23.42 32.94
CA THR A 635 55.89 -23.32 34.35
C THR A 635 57.01 -22.31 34.48
N VAL A 636 56.94 -21.43 35.48
CA VAL A 636 58.03 -20.50 35.80
C VAL A 636 58.12 -20.23 37.30
N VAL A 637 59.34 -20.21 37.83
CA VAL A 637 59.63 -19.82 39.21
C VAL A 637 60.13 -18.38 39.23
N PHE A 638 59.62 -17.58 40.16
CA PHE A 638 60.15 -16.28 40.55
C PHE A 638 60.77 -16.40 41.93
N GLU A 639 61.96 -15.84 42.13
CA GLU A 639 62.81 -16.02 43.32
C GLU A 639 63.31 -14.65 43.81
N GLY A 640 63.73 -14.57 45.07
CA GLY A 640 64.17 -13.29 45.67
C GLY A 640 63.02 -12.31 45.92
N LEU A 641 61.79 -12.81 46.04
CA LEU A 641 60.59 -12.00 46.27
C LEU A 641 60.49 -11.53 47.73
N ASP A 642 59.88 -10.37 47.90
CA ASP A 642 59.40 -9.86 49.18
C ASP A 642 58.24 -10.71 49.73
N GLY A 643 58.07 -10.74 51.05
CA GLY A 643 56.99 -11.49 51.73
C GLY A 643 55.57 -10.98 51.50
N GLN A 644 55.34 -10.20 50.44
CA GLN A 644 54.04 -9.62 50.09
C GLN A 644 53.24 -10.55 49.17
N PRO A 645 51.90 -10.62 49.30
CA PRO A 645 51.07 -11.36 48.35
C PRO A 645 51.19 -10.83 46.92
N ARG A 646 51.34 -11.74 45.96
CA ARG A 646 51.48 -11.46 44.53
C ARG A 646 50.53 -12.33 43.71
N PHE A 647 50.19 -11.90 42.48
CA PHE A 647 49.35 -12.66 41.56
C PHE A 647 49.91 -12.64 40.12
N PRO A 648 49.83 -13.74 39.36
CA PRO A 648 50.31 -13.80 37.99
C PRO A 648 49.25 -13.33 36.99
N MET A 649 49.68 -12.57 35.99
CA MET A 649 48.97 -12.31 34.75
C MET A 649 49.71 -13.05 33.63
N VAL A 650 49.04 -13.97 32.93
CA VAL A 650 49.63 -14.81 31.87
C VAL A 650 48.88 -14.62 30.55
N ALA A 651 49.63 -14.35 29.48
CA ALA A 651 49.12 -14.29 28.11
C ALA A 651 50.14 -14.86 27.12
N ARG A 652 49.71 -15.30 25.93
CA ARG A 652 50.63 -15.65 24.84
C ARG A 652 51.39 -14.40 24.40
N PHE A 653 52.72 -14.47 24.25
CA PHE A 653 53.57 -13.34 23.80
C PHE A 653 53.43 -13.07 22.29
N ARG A 654 52.23 -12.65 21.92
CA ARG A 654 51.81 -12.13 20.62
C ARG A 654 50.90 -10.95 20.93
N ASP A 655 50.94 -9.92 20.10
CA ASP A 655 50.10 -8.75 20.35
C ASP A 655 48.60 -9.07 20.18
N HIS A 656 47.74 -8.36 20.92
CA HIS A 656 46.31 -8.63 21.04
C HIS A 656 45.99 -10.10 21.42
N THR A 657 46.43 -10.57 22.60
CA THR A 657 46.05 -11.88 23.16
C THR A 657 45.27 -11.73 24.46
N ILE A 658 44.41 -12.72 24.77
CA ILE A 658 43.60 -12.68 25.99
C ILE A 658 44.46 -13.12 27.19
N TYR A 659 44.41 -12.36 28.28
CA TYR A 659 44.95 -12.77 29.57
C TYR A 659 44.01 -13.80 30.22
N GLY A 660 44.53 -14.99 30.56
CA GLY A 660 43.78 -15.98 31.33
C GLY A 660 43.31 -15.44 32.70
N LEU A 661 42.41 -16.17 33.38
CA LEU A 661 41.90 -15.74 34.70
C LEU A 661 43.03 -15.79 35.75
N PRO A 662 43.41 -14.65 36.37
CA PRO A 662 44.46 -14.66 37.39
C PRO A 662 43.95 -15.31 38.68
N PRO A 663 44.69 -16.27 39.28
CA PRO A 663 44.36 -16.83 40.59
C PRO A 663 44.50 -15.75 41.66
N ASP A 664 43.95 -16.01 42.85
CA ASP A 664 43.97 -15.05 43.95
C ASP A 664 45.38 -14.95 44.61
N PRO A 665 45.76 -13.81 45.21
CA PRO A 665 47.17 -13.52 45.51
C PRO A 665 47.75 -14.37 46.66
N ILE A 666 49.00 -14.84 46.51
CA ILE A 666 49.71 -15.66 47.50
C ILE A 666 51.05 -15.03 47.85
N ALA A 667 51.46 -15.09 49.13
CA ALA A 667 52.77 -14.63 49.59
C ALA A 667 53.83 -15.76 49.52
N PRO A 668 55.09 -15.47 49.15
CA PRO A 668 56.16 -16.46 49.15
C PRO A 668 56.53 -16.92 50.56
N ASN A 669 57.14 -18.11 50.66
CA ASN A 669 57.58 -18.67 51.94
C ASN A 669 58.69 -17.83 52.58
N VAL A 670 58.51 -17.45 53.85
CA VAL A 670 59.51 -16.72 54.64
C VAL A 670 60.39 -17.73 55.39
N SER A 671 61.71 -17.52 55.38
CA SER A 671 62.66 -18.42 56.04
C SER A 671 62.62 -18.29 57.57
N SER A 672 62.10 -19.31 58.27
CA SER A 672 62.30 -19.52 59.71
C SER A 672 63.54 -20.40 59.95
N SER A 673 64.30 -20.10 61.00
CA SER A 673 65.57 -20.77 61.31
C SER A 673 65.53 -21.49 62.67
N THR A 674 66.32 -22.57 62.80
CA THR A 674 66.55 -23.39 64.03
C THR A 674 65.43 -24.42 64.36
N PRO A 675 65.67 -25.44 65.20
CA PRO A 675 66.31 -26.69 64.73
C PRO A 675 65.58 -28.00 65.17
N PRO A 676 65.92 -29.18 64.60
CA PRO A 676 65.46 -30.48 65.11
C PRO A 676 66.16 -30.81 66.45
N PRO A 677 65.50 -31.47 67.42
CA PRO A 677 65.01 -32.86 67.27
C PRO A 677 63.66 -33.18 67.97
N GLY A 678 63.16 -34.43 67.85
CA GLY A 678 62.08 -34.91 68.74
C GLY A 678 61.23 -36.07 68.22
N LEU A 679 61.78 -37.29 68.15
CA LEU A 679 60.94 -38.50 68.13
C LEU A 679 60.56 -38.85 69.58
N LEU A 680 59.27 -38.89 69.91
CA LEU A 680 58.68 -39.78 70.93
C LEU A 680 57.14 -39.71 70.91
N ALA A 681 56.52 -40.88 70.92
CA ALA A 681 55.10 -41.13 71.25
C ALA A 681 55.04 -41.66 72.71
N PRO A 682 54.01 -42.37 73.24
CA PRO A 682 52.67 -42.68 72.71
C PRO A 682 51.51 -42.56 73.73
N SER A 683 50.28 -42.80 73.27
CA SER A 683 49.16 -43.33 74.08
C SER A 683 48.04 -43.86 73.18
N SER A 684 47.44 -45.04 73.38
CA SER A 684 47.76 -46.15 74.30
C SER A 684 46.97 -47.42 73.92
N CYS A 685 47.57 -48.59 74.15
CA CYS A 685 47.03 -49.80 74.83
C CYS A 685 45.52 -50.14 74.80
N ASP A 686 45.08 -51.40 74.76
CA ASP A 686 45.74 -52.70 74.48
C ASP A 686 44.68 -53.81 74.31
N GLY A 687 44.81 -54.66 73.28
CA GLY A 687 44.13 -55.97 73.14
C GLY A 687 42.58 -55.98 73.04
N LEU A 688 41.92 -57.16 72.93
CA LEU A 688 42.37 -58.51 72.57
C LEU A 688 41.15 -59.44 72.28
N VAL A 689 41.38 -60.62 71.66
CA VAL A 689 40.53 -61.86 71.68
C VAL A 689 39.27 -61.99 70.77
N GLU A 690 39.40 -62.91 69.78
CA GLU A 690 38.48 -63.97 69.29
C GLU A 690 37.10 -63.74 68.58
N SER A 691 37.10 -63.94 67.23
CA SER A 691 36.43 -65.05 66.45
C SER A 691 34.88 -65.23 66.43
N PRO A 692 34.29 -66.10 65.55
CA PRO A 692 34.65 -66.56 64.19
C PRO A 692 33.48 -66.51 63.14
N ASP A 693 33.74 -67.06 61.94
CA ASP A 693 32.79 -67.56 60.90
C ASP A 693 31.93 -66.53 60.10
N SER A 694 31.62 -66.73 58.81
CA SER A 694 31.49 -67.99 58.07
C SER A 694 31.93 -67.98 56.57
N PHE A 695 32.57 -69.09 56.16
CA PHE A 695 32.74 -69.72 54.82
C PHE A 695 33.08 -68.90 53.54
N ILE A 696 34.15 -69.14 52.73
CA ILE A 696 34.63 -70.38 52.04
C ILE A 696 33.73 -70.76 50.83
N LEU A 697 34.18 -70.92 49.56
CA LEU A 697 35.52 -71.10 48.96
C LEU A 697 35.55 -70.79 47.42
N TYR A 698 36.74 -70.99 46.82
CA TYR A 698 37.08 -71.37 45.43
C TYR A 698 37.59 -70.33 44.39
N GLN A 699 38.17 -70.87 43.30
CA GLN A 699 39.32 -70.33 42.57
C GLN A 699 39.11 -70.29 41.03
N SER A 700 39.92 -69.47 40.36
CA SER A 700 40.55 -69.68 39.03
C SER A 700 39.88 -70.53 37.93
N SER A 701 39.54 -69.89 36.82
CA SER A 701 39.77 -70.33 35.42
C SER A 701 39.68 -69.07 34.53
N GLN A 702 40.62 -68.78 33.63
CA GLN A 702 41.03 -69.46 32.37
C GLN A 702 40.02 -69.34 31.21
N TYR A 703 40.43 -68.52 30.23
CA TYR A 703 40.47 -68.77 28.78
C TYR A 703 39.27 -69.36 27.99
N GLU A 704 39.06 -68.72 26.83
CA GLU A 704 38.44 -69.25 25.60
C GLU A 704 36.92 -69.53 25.54
N GLY A 705 36.39 -69.42 24.31
CA GLY A 705 34.96 -69.37 24.00
C GLY A 705 34.73 -68.71 22.63
N LYS A 706 34.89 -69.48 21.55
CA LYS A 706 34.87 -69.01 20.16
C LYS A 706 33.78 -69.73 19.33
N LEU A 707 33.20 -68.99 18.38
CA LEU A 707 32.71 -69.44 17.05
C LEU A 707 31.45 -70.33 16.91
N TRP A 708 30.64 -69.92 15.90
CA TRP A 708 29.81 -70.68 14.94
C TRP A 708 28.53 -71.45 15.32
N GLY A 709 27.61 -71.45 14.35
CA GLY A 709 26.37 -72.26 14.21
C GLY A 709 25.11 -71.36 14.13
N SER A 710 24.19 -71.35 13.15
CA SER A 710 23.74 -72.21 12.02
C SER A 710 22.37 -72.90 12.25
N GLU A 711 21.36 -72.55 11.42
CA GLU A 711 20.14 -73.33 11.07
C GLU A 711 19.16 -73.74 12.21
N GLU A 712 17.85 -74.06 12.06
CA GLU A 712 16.75 -73.98 11.03
C GLU A 712 15.40 -74.21 11.80
N GLU A 713 14.13 -74.13 11.33
CA GLU A 713 13.43 -73.93 10.04
C GLU A 713 11.98 -73.35 10.28
N GLU A 714 11.09 -73.35 9.26
CA GLU A 714 9.59 -73.31 9.29
C GLU A 714 8.79 -72.04 9.78
N SER A 715 7.62 -71.64 9.21
CA SER A 715 6.86 -72.13 8.03
C SER A 715 5.98 -71.06 7.29
N ASP A 716 5.49 -71.45 6.10
CA ASP A 716 4.24 -71.09 5.37
C ASP A 716 3.94 -69.73 4.65
N TYR A 717 4.01 -69.80 3.31
CA TYR A 717 3.13 -69.29 2.22
C TYR A 717 2.04 -68.21 2.45
N ALA A 718 1.98 -67.19 1.55
CA ALA A 718 1.06 -67.17 0.37
C ALA A 718 1.08 -65.88 -0.53
N ASP A 719 0.85 -66.09 -1.84
CA ASP A 719 0.29 -65.22 -2.92
C ASP A 719 0.94 -63.91 -3.49
N PRO A 720 0.72 -63.57 -4.81
CA PRO A 720 1.71 -62.85 -5.63
C PRO A 720 1.19 -61.84 -6.72
N HIS A 721 2.12 -61.39 -7.58
CA HIS A 721 2.00 -60.92 -8.99
C HIS A 721 1.67 -59.46 -9.41
N THR A 722 2.58 -58.94 -10.25
CA THR A 722 2.42 -57.87 -11.28
C THR A 722 2.00 -58.46 -12.65
N PRO A 723 1.68 -57.63 -13.66
CA PRO A 723 2.59 -57.51 -14.83
C PRO A 723 2.61 -56.11 -15.53
N GLU A 724 3.17 -56.04 -16.76
CA GLU A 724 3.73 -54.83 -17.41
C GLU A 724 3.03 -54.36 -18.73
N VAL A 725 3.67 -53.41 -19.44
CA VAL A 725 3.28 -52.73 -20.71
C VAL A 725 3.50 -53.60 -21.97
N PRO A 726 2.95 -53.23 -23.15
CA PRO A 726 3.84 -52.86 -24.26
C PRO A 726 3.32 -51.76 -25.24
N ASN A 727 4.20 -51.30 -26.15
CA ASN A 727 3.92 -50.38 -27.28
C ASN A 727 3.79 -51.14 -28.62
N GLU A 728 3.16 -50.55 -29.65
CA GLU A 728 3.68 -50.60 -31.05
C GLU A 728 3.01 -49.58 -32.01
N VAL A 729 3.51 -49.48 -33.26
CA VAL A 729 3.21 -48.42 -34.25
C VAL A 729 3.15 -48.98 -35.69
N THR A 730 2.18 -48.59 -36.53
CA THR A 730 2.37 -48.43 -38.01
C THR A 730 1.21 -47.72 -38.74
N THR A 731 1.49 -47.30 -39.98
CA THR A 731 0.65 -46.51 -40.91
C THR A 731 -0.11 -47.34 -41.95
N TYR A 732 -1.20 -46.83 -42.54
CA TYR A 732 -1.52 -46.94 -43.99
C TYR A 732 -2.59 -45.91 -44.42
N ALA A 733 -2.84 -45.75 -45.73
CA ALA A 733 -3.64 -44.65 -46.28
C ALA A 733 -4.61 -45.04 -47.42
N GLY A 734 -5.77 -44.36 -47.45
CA GLY A 734 -6.57 -44.06 -48.66
C GLY A 734 -7.64 -45.06 -49.10
N LEU A 735 -8.91 -44.62 -49.12
CA LEU A 735 -9.67 -44.39 -50.36
C LEU A 735 -11.11 -43.84 -50.15
N SER A 736 -11.47 -42.86 -50.98
CA SER A 736 -12.82 -42.47 -51.47
C SER A 736 -14.08 -42.98 -50.75
N GLY A 737 -14.79 -42.06 -50.07
CA GLY A 737 -16.19 -42.25 -49.64
C GLY A 737 -16.98 -40.93 -49.65
N TYR A 738 -17.48 -40.49 -50.80
CA TYR A 738 -18.24 -39.24 -50.93
C TYR A 738 -19.67 -39.43 -50.42
N VAL A 739 -19.94 -39.05 -49.16
CA VAL A 739 -21.28 -39.08 -48.55
C VAL A 739 -21.72 -37.66 -48.22
N PRO A 740 -22.81 -37.13 -48.82
CA PRO A 740 -23.34 -35.83 -48.45
C PRO A 740 -24.07 -35.92 -47.10
N GLN A 741 -23.35 -35.64 -46.01
CA GLN A 741 -23.95 -35.23 -44.74
C GLN A 741 -24.02 -33.70 -44.74
N ASN A 742 -25.15 -33.10 -45.12
CA ASN A 742 -26.38 -32.95 -44.33
C ASN A 742 -26.14 -32.17 -43.02
N GLU A 743 -27.01 -31.19 -42.77
CA GLU A 743 -26.90 -30.15 -41.74
C GLU A 743 -26.71 -30.69 -40.31
N LEU A 744 -27.11 -31.94 -40.04
CA LEU A 744 -26.90 -32.64 -38.77
C LEU A 744 -25.41 -32.72 -38.39
N THR A 745 -24.53 -33.09 -39.32
CA THR A 745 -23.09 -33.22 -39.02
C THR A 745 -22.45 -31.84 -38.83
N ARG A 746 -22.92 -30.83 -39.58
CA ARG A 746 -22.52 -29.44 -39.38
C ARG A 746 -22.93 -28.94 -37.99
N ARG A 747 -24.17 -29.17 -37.57
CA ARG A 747 -24.67 -28.82 -36.23
C ARG A 747 -23.90 -29.53 -35.12
N HIS A 748 -23.59 -30.83 -35.27
CA HIS A 748 -22.78 -31.56 -34.28
C HIS A 748 -21.34 -31.01 -34.17
N VAL A 749 -20.74 -30.56 -35.27
CA VAL A 749 -19.44 -29.88 -35.24
C VAL A 749 -19.56 -28.50 -34.57
N GLU A 750 -20.59 -27.71 -34.91
CA GLU A 750 -20.87 -26.40 -34.29
C GLU A 750 -21.15 -26.52 -32.77
N GLU A 751 -21.89 -27.54 -32.35
CA GLU A 751 -22.23 -27.87 -30.95
C GLU A 751 -21.00 -28.39 -30.16
N SER A 752 -20.16 -29.21 -30.78
CA SER A 752 -18.88 -29.68 -30.22
C SER A 752 -17.85 -28.54 -30.09
N HIS A 753 -17.80 -27.65 -31.09
CA HIS A 753 -16.98 -26.44 -31.06
C HIS A 753 -17.42 -25.50 -29.92
N LEU A 754 -18.73 -25.26 -29.78
CA LEU A 754 -19.29 -24.44 -28.72
C LEU A 754 -18.95 -25.00 -27.33
N THR A 755 -19.16 -26.30 -27.13
CA THR A 755 -18.79 -27.02 -25.89
C THR A 755 -17.29 -26.90 -25.57
N THR A 756 -16.43 -26.98 -26.59
CA THR A 756 -14.98 -26.83 -26.42
C THR A 756 -14.62 -25.40 -26.02
N MET A 757 -15.30 -24.39 -26.56
CA MET A 757 -15.08 -22.98 -26.23
C MET A 757 -15.61 -22.62 -24.83
N HIS A 758 -16.72 -23.21 -24.37
CA HIS A 758 -17.15 -23.11 -22.95
C HIS A 758 -16.05 -23.62 -22.02
N ALA A 759 -15.56 -24.84 -22.25
CA ALA A 759 -14.47 -25.43 -21.47
C ALA A 759 -13.12 -24.69 -21.60
N LEU A 760 -12.97 -23.70 -22.49
CA LEU A 760 -11.83 -22.78 -22.52
C LEU A 760 -12.12 -21.49 -21.72
N TYR A 761 -13.34 -20.96 -21.82
CA TYR A 761 -13.80 -19.81 -21.05
C TYR A 761 -13.86 -20.10 -19.54
N ASP A 762 -14.40 -21.25 -19.14
CA ASP A 762 -14.52 -21.65 -17.74
C ASP A 762 -13.13 -21.68 -17.06
N ARG A 763 -12.15 -22.37 -17.67
CA ARG A 763 -10.76 -22.42 -17.20
C ARG A 763 -10.07 -21.05 -17.17
N TYR A 764 -10.40 -20.15 -18.10
CA TYR A 764 -9.91 -18.77 -18.08
C TYR A 764 -10.50 -18.00 -16.89
N SER A 765 -11.80 -18.20 -16.59
CA SER A 765 -12.49 -17.55 -15.47
C SER A 765 -11.99 -18.03 -14.10
N GLU A 766 -11.76 -19.34 -13.94
CA GLU A 766 -11.25 -19.96 -12.69
C GLU A 766 -9.86 -19.40 -12.31
N GLY A 767 -9.01 -19.12 -13.29
CA GLY A 767 -7.66 -18.59 -13.07
C GLY A 767 -7.59 -17.08 -12.79
N ARG A 768 -8.60 -16.30 -13.21
CA ARG A 768 -8.52 -14.82 -13.27
C ARG A 768 -8.21 -14.18 -11.92
N GLY A 769 -8.90 -14.55 -10.84
CA GLY A 769 -8.79 -13.84 -9.55
C GLY A 769 -7.39 -13.89 -8.91
N VAL A 770 -6.73 -15.05 -8.96
CA VAL A 770 -5.36 -15.23 -8.43
C VAL A 770 -4.33 -14.54 -9.35
N TRP A 771 -4.59 -14.55 -10.66
CA TRP A 771 -3.78 -13.88 -11.66
C TRP A 771 -3.83 -12.34 -11.49
N GLU A 772 -5.01 -11.75 -11.28
CA GLU A 772 -5.18 -10.30 -11.08
C GLU A 772 -4.41 -9.76 -9.87
N GLU A 773 -4.47 -10.44 -8.72
CA GLU A 773 -3.75 -10.00 -7.51
C GLU A 773 -2.23 -10.00 -7.74
N GLN A 774 -1.71 -11.06 -8.38
CA GLN A 774 -0.29 -11.20 -8.65
C GLN A 774 0.20 -10.22 -9.74
N VAL A 775 -0.60 -9.97 -10.78
CA VAL A 775 -0.36 -8.92 -11.79
C VAL A 775 -0.35 -7.55 -11.15
N LEU A 776 -1.33 -7.25 -10.29
CA LEU A 776 -1.43 -5.94 -9.63
C LEU A 776 -0.22 -5.67 -8.73
N LYS A 777 0.18 -6.66 -7.92
CA LYS A 777 1.36 -6.62 -7.06
C LYS A 777 2.65 -6.39 -7.86
N ASN A 778 2.82 -7.09 -8.98
CA ASN A 778 3.97 -6.89 -9.87
C ASN A 778 3.94 -5.52 -10.54
N ALA A 779 2.77 -5.05 -11.01
CA ALA A 779 2.62 -3.78 -11.70
C ALA A 779 2.92 -2.57 -10.80
N GLN A 780 2.45 -2.62 -9.55
CA GLN A 780 2.79 -1.63 -8.53
C GLN A 780 4.28 -1.68 -8.17
N SER A 781 4.87 -2.88 -8.05
CA SER A 781 6.31 -3.03 -7.86
C SER A 781 7.09 -2.34 -8.98
N ILE A 782 6.72 -2.55 -10.25
CA ILE A 782 7.38 -1.95 -11.42
C ILE A 782 7.23 -0.42 -11.47
N CYS A 783 6.03 0.10 -11.19
CA CYS A 783 5.81 1.55 -11.10
C CYS A 783 6.67 2.18 -9.99
N ASN A 784 6.75 1.49 -8.83
CA ASN A 784 7.51 1.94 -7.68
C ASN A 784 9.03 1.83 -7.85
N MET A 785 9.56 0.93 -8.71
CA MET A 785 11.02 0.76 -8.88
C MET A 785 11.72 2.10 -9.14
N PHE A 786 11.14 2.88 -10.06
CA PHE A 786 11.69 4.17 -10.49
C PHE A 786 11.32 5.33 -9.55
N GLN A 787 10.44 5.13 -8.56
CA GLN A 787 10.05 6.18 -7.60
C GLN A 787 10.99 6.20 -6.38
N VAL A 788 11.17 7.38 -5.79
CA VAL A 788 11.85 7.53 -4.49
C VAL A 788 10.77 7.53 -3.40
N GLU A 789 10.92 6.71 -2.36
CA GLU A 789 9.96 6.64 -1.25
C GLU A 789 9.91 7.96 -0.43
N GLU A 790 8.98 8.86 -0.76
CA GLU A 790 8.59 9.97 0.12
C GLU A 790 7.87 9.42 1.36
N LYS A 791 8.63 9.12 2.42
CA LYS A 791 8.09 8.60 3.69
C LYS A 791 7.26 9.68 4.38
N LYS A 792 5.93 9.51 4.34
CA LYS A 792 4.95 10.45 4.92
C LYS A 792 5.35 10.87 6.33
N ARG A 793 5.50 12.19 6.49
CA ARG A 793 6.04 12.86 7.67
C ARG A 793 5.23 12.51 8.93
N THR A 794 5.85 11.83 9.88
CA THR A 794 5.33 11.76 11.25
C THR A 794 5.54 13.12 11.93
N GLU A 795 4.49 13.68 12.53
CA GLU A 795 4.61 14.92 13.30
C GLU A 795 5.36 14.67 14.61
N VAL A 796 6.66 14.95 14.60
CA VAL A 796 7.49 14.95 15.81
C VAL A 796 7.23 16.25 16.59
N PRO A 797 6.84 16.21 17.88
CA PRO A 797 6.65 17.41 18.68
C PRO A 797 7.93 18.24 18.77
N LEU A 798 7.87 19.49 18.28
CA LEU A 798 9.01 20.42 18.31
C LEU A 798 9.34 20.81 19.75
N TYR A 799 10.48 20.32 20.25
CA TYR A 799 11.05 20.78 21.52
C TYR A 799 12.57 21.00 21.42
N GLN A 800 12.98 22.16 21.96
CA GLN A 800 14.32 22.59 22.35
C GLN A 800 15.33 23.16 21.31
N SER A 801 15.94 24.26 21.78
CA SER A 801 17.24 24.83 21.45
C SER A 801 17.40 25.63 20.16
N MET A 802 18.00 26.82 20.31
CA MET A 802 18.55 27.61 19.21
C MET A 802 19.81 26.91 18.68
N ARG A 803 19.65 26.09 17.63
CA ARG A 803 20.78 25.71 16.78
C ARG A 803 21.18 26.91 15.94
N GLN A 804 22.48 27.12 15.75
CA GLN A 804 22.94 27.92 14.62
C GLN A 804 22.61 27.13 13.35
N TYR A 805 21.79 27.71 12.47
CA TYR A 805 21.58 27.16 11.14
C TYR A 805 22.85 27.36 10.31
N GLN A 806 23.13 26.44 9.39
CA GLN A 806 24.13 26.66 8.35
C GLN A 806 23.66 27.78 7.42
N GLU A 807 24.61 28.52 6.83
CA GLU A 807 24.31 29.55 5.84
C GLU A 807 24.07 28.88 4.48
N PHE A 808 23.09 29.41 3.74
CA PHE A 808 22.64 28.88 2.45
C PHE A 808 22.40 30.06 1.51
N GLU A 809 22.93 30.01 0.29
CA GLU A 809 22.82 31.11 -0.68
C GLU A 809 21.91 30.78 -1.88
N LYS A 810 21.27 31.82 -2.42
CA LYS A 810 20.45 31.72 -3.63
C LYS A 810 21.34 31.48 -4.85
N GLY A 811 21.03 30.43 -5.61
CA GLY A 811 21.84 29.95 -6.74
C GLY A 811 22.91 28.92 -6.39
N GLN A 812 23.01 28.52 -5.11
CA GLN A 812 23.95 27.48 -4.66
C GLN A 812 23.39 26.07 -4.96
N TYR A 813 24.29 25.14 -5.30
CA TYR A 813 24.01 23.70 -5.21
C TYR A 813 24.56 23.15 -3.90
N ILE A 814 23.78 22.29 -3.25
CA ILE A 814 24.16 21.58 -2.02
C ILE A 814 23.92 20.08 -2.17
N GLU A 815 24.78 19.26 -1.56
CA GLU A 815 24.57 17.82 -1.37
C GLU A 815 24.24 17.56 0.10
N GLY A 816 23.30 16.66 0.36
CA GLY A 816 22.98 16.26 1.73
C GLY A 816 22.06 15.06 1.83
N THR A 817 21.66 14.75 3.06
CA THR A 817 20.67 13.73 3.37
C THR A 817 19.39 14.38 3.89
N LEU A 818 18.23 14.00 3.35
CA LEU A 818 16.94 14.46 3.85
C LEU A 818 16.40 13.58 4.97
N ALA A 819 15.95 14.20 6.06
CA ALA A 819 15.26 13.55 7.18
C ALA A 819 13.74 13.73 7.06
N PRO A 820 12.92 12.72 7.41
CA PRO A 820 13.26 11.43 7.98
C PRO A 820 13.58 10.33 6.93
N GLU A 821 13.57 10.64 5.64
CA GLU A 821 13.70 9.65 4.56
C GLU A 821 15.01 8.84 4.62
N GLY A 822 16.13 9.51 4.93
CA GLY A 822 17.49 8.97 4.85
C GLY A 822 18.11 9.04 3.45
N SER A 823 17.40 9.60 2.48
CA SER A 823 17.81 9.68 1.07
C SER A 823 18.89 10.74 0.85
N ARG A 824 19.96 10.35 0.14
CA ARG A 824 21.00 11.25 -0.36
C ARG A 824 20.48 12.02 -1.58
N VAL A 825 20.62 13.33 -1.59
CA VAL A 825 20.12 14.22 -2.66
C VAL A 825 21.12 15.33 -2.98
N VAL A 826 20.96 15.92 -4.15
CA VAL A 826 21.47 17.26 -4.47
C VAL A 826 20.28 18.21 -4.59
N LEU A 827 20.40 19.42 -4.05
CA LEU A 827 19.38 20.47 -4.15
C LEU A 827 19.99 21.72 -4.80
N TYR A 828 19.25 22.37 -5.69
CA TYR A 828 19.56 23.71 -6.21
C TYR A 828 18.65 24.74 -5.55
N ILE A 829 19.21 25.81 -4.98
CA ILE A 829 18.45 26.78 -4.17
C ILE A 829 17.96 27.95 -5.02
N HIS A 830 16.67 27.95 -5.35
CA HIS A 830 16.00 29.05 -6.05
C HIS A 830 15.72 30.24 -5.16
N ASP A 831 15.38 30.05 -3.87
CA ASP A 831 15.09 31.14 -2.95
C ASP A 831 15.22 30.71 -1.46
N VAL A 832 15.47 31.66 -0.57
CA VAL A 832 15.70 31.42 0.86
C VAL A 832 14.68 32.19 1.70
N TRP A 833 13.84 31.47 2.47
CA TRP A 833 12.76 32.05 3.26
C TRP A 833 13.08 32.00 4.75
N GLY A 834 13.21 33.18 5.36
CA GLY A 834 13.45 33.33 6.80
C GLY A 834 12.30 32.76 7.66
N PRO A 835 12.58 32.51 8.96
CA PRO A 835 11.62 31.90 9.86
C PRO A 835 10.39 32.78 10.07
N ARG A 836 9.24 32.14 10.33
CA ARG A 836 7.96 32.81 10.66
C ARG A 836 7.45 32.27 11.99
N GLU A 837 6.50 32.96 12.62
CA GLU A 837 6.10 32.75 14.04
C GLU A 837 5.80 31.29 14.44
N ASN A 838 5.41 30.43 13.50
CA ASN A 838 5.20 28.99 13.73
C ASN A 838 5.87 28.08 12.67
N ARG A 839 6.94 28.53 11.99
CA ARG A 839 7.68 27.71 10.99
C ARG A 839 9.19 27.96 11.01
N PRO A 840 10.04 26.91 10.91
CA PRO A 840 11.48 27.06 10.70
C PRO A 840 11.80 27.72 9.34
N PRO A 841 13.06 28.14 9.10
CA PRO A 841 13.48 28.62 7.80
C PRO A 841 13.24 27.56 6.71
N GLN A 842 12.86 28.00 5.51
CA GLN A 842 12.53 27.14 4.37
C GLN A 842 13.36 27.54 3.14
N LEU A 843 13.65 26.57 2.27
CA LEU A 843 14.31 26.79 0.98
C LEU A 843 13.34 26.43 -0.14
N LEU A 844 13.29 27.23 -1.20
CA LEU A 844 12.66 26.85 -2.46
C LEU A 844 13.73 26.18 -3.34
N VAL A 845 13.55 24.92 -3.69
CA VAL A 845 14.61 24.07 -4.29
C VAL A 845 14.16 23.20 -5.45
N THR A 846 15.03 22.99 -6.44
CA THR A 846 14.90 21.85 -7.36
C THR A 846 15.68 20.66 -6.78
N ARG A 847 14.99 19.52 -6.63
CA ARG A 847 15.56 18.28 -6.08
C ARG A 847 16.15 17.41 -7.17
N TYR A 848 17.30 16.80 -6.88
CA TYR A 848 17.99 15.83 -7.72
C TYR A 848 18.29 14.56 -6.92
N SER A 849 18.05 13.40 -7.53
CA SER A 849 18.52 12.10 -7.02
C SER A 849 19.70 11.60 -7.85
N PHE A 850 20.54 10.75 -7.27
CA PHE A 850 21.60 10.07 -8.01
C PHE A 850 21.02 8.95 -8.87
N MET A 851 21.41 8.89 -10.15
CA MET A 851 20.94 7.85 -11.09
C MET A 851 21.33 6.43 -10.62
N ALA A 852 22.45 6.31 -9.90
CA ALA A 852 22.91 5.05 -9.31
C ALA A 852 22.19 4.65 -8.00
N ASP A 853 21.45 5.58 -7.36
CA ASP A 853 20.72 5.31 -6.11
C ASP A 853 19.23 4.99 -6.39
N LEU A 854 18.75 5.21 -7.62
CA LEU A 854 17.44 4.76 -8.11
C LEU A 854 17.47 3.25 -8.43
N SER A 855 16.37 2.56 -8.11
CA SER A 855 16.11 1.22 -8.67
C SER A 855 15.50 1.36 -10.08
N PRO A 856 15.68 0.41 -11.00
CA PRO A 856 16.59 -0.73 -10.96
C PRO A 856 18.05 -0.34 -11.27
N PHE A 857 18.29 0.91 -11.67
CA PHE A 857 19.57 1.42 -12.19
C PHE A 857 20.80 1.11 -11.31
N GLY A 858 20.67 1.16 -9.98
CA GLY A 858 21.74 0.81 -9.04
C GLY A 858 22.25 -0.64 -9.07
N SER A 859 21.60 -1.56 -9.82
CA SER A 859 22.08 -2.94 -10.02
C SER A 859 23.12 -3.08 -11.14
N MET A 860 23.21 -2.08 -12.03
CA MET A 860 23.89 -2.17 -13.32
C MET A 860 25.40 -1.93 -13.20
N THR A 861 26.17 -2.20 -14.26
CA THR A 861 27.62 -2.02 -14.22
C THR A 861 28.01 -0.52 -14.15
N PRO A 862 29.14 -0.17 -13.50
CA PRO A 862 29.63 1.21 -13.46
C PRO A 862 29.92 1.83 -14.83
N ASP A 863 30.08 1.00 -15.87
CA ASP A 863 30.30 1.41 -17.26
C ASP A 863 28.99 1.84 -17.97
N ARG A 864 27.82 1.57 -17.35
CA ARG A 864 26.49 1.98 -17.84
C ARG A 864 25.96 3.22 -17.16
N ILE A 865 26.12 3.34 -15.84
CA ILE A 865 25.63 4.48 -15.04
C ILE A 865 26.76 5.06 -14.22
N ASN A 866 26.99 6.36 -14.42
CA ASN A 866 28.00 7.10 -13.67
C ASN A 866 27.47 7.47 -12.28
N LYS A 867 28.27 7.29 -11.23
CA LYS A 867 27.94 7.68 -9.85
C LYS A 867 27.82 9.20 -9.65
N LYS A 868 28.20 9.99 -10.67
CA LYS A 868 28.07 11.43 -10.76
C LYS A 868 26.90 11.90 -11.64
N GLU A 869 26.12 10.98 -12.19
CA GLU A 869 24.92 11.29 -12.95
C GLU A 869 23.72 11.47 -12.02
N LEU A 870 23.04 12.60 -12.19
CA LEU A 870 21.86 13.01 -11.44
C LEU A 870 20.61 12.95 -12.33
N VAL A 871 19.45 12.82 -11.68
CA VAL A 871 18.12 12.92 -12.27
C VAL A 871 17.37 14.04 -11.58
N LEU A 872 16.88 15.00 -12.37
CA LEU A 872 16.09 16.15 -11.89
C LEU A 872 14.65 15.72 -11.58
N HIS A 873 14.09 16.12 -10.44
CA HIS A 873 12.68 15.88 -10.10
C HIS A 873 11.83 17.04 -10.61
N PHE A 874 10.75 16.73 -11.34
CA PHE A 874 9.84 17.74 -11.92
C PHE A 874 8.37 17.40 -11.70
N THR A 875 7.47 18.39 -11.74
CA THR A 875 6.01 18.20 -11.74
C THR A 875 5.36 18.68 -13.04
N ASP A 876 5.79 19.84 -13.54
CA ASP A 876 5.49 20.37 -14.88
C ASP A 876 6.68 20.18 -15.82
N THR A 877 6.42 19.72 -17.04
CA THR A 877 7.44 19.59 -18.08
C THR A 877 7.84 20.94 -18.64
N ASP A 878 6.96 21.93 -18.57
CA ASP A 878 7.20 23.22 -19.21
C ASP A 878 8.10 24.16 -18.41
N HIS A 879 8.11 24.03 -17.08
CA HIS A 879 8.94 24.76 -16.11
C HIS A 879 10.02 23.88 -15.44
N MET A 880 10.38 22.76 -16.07
CA MET A 880 11.29 21.73 -15.54
C MET A 880 12.62 22.31 -15.00
N GLY A 881 12.76 22.37 -13.67
CA GLY A 881 13.95 22.91 -13.00
C GLY A 881 13.98 24.42 -12.79
N GLU A 882 12.93 25.13 -13.17
CA GLU A 882 12.72 26.55 -12.87
C GLU A 882 12.14 26.75 -11.45
N GLY A 883 12.01 28.00 -10.99
CA GLY A 883 11.50 28.30 -9.64
C GLY A 883 10.01 28.00 -9.48
N GLU A 884 9.29 27.96 -10.60
CA GLU A 884 7.88 27.67 -10.76
C GLU A 884 7.54 26.18 -10.54
N ASP A 885 8.50 25.27 -10.72
CA ASP A 885 8.40 23.81 -10.52
C ASP A 885 9.15 23.34 -9.25
N ALA A 886 9.72 24.29 -8.49
CA ALA A 886 10.55 24.00 -7.31
C ALA A 886 9.72 23.63 -6.07
N GLU A 887 10.25 22.73 -5.23
CA GLU A 887 9.63 22.31 -3.98
C GLU A 887 10.08 23.14 -2.77
N VAL A 888 9.32 23.10 -1.68
CA VAL A 888 9.64 23.83 -0.44
C VAL A 888 10.22 22.86 0.60
N CYS A 889 11.54 22.91 0.79
CA CYS A 889 12.25 22.13 1.79
C CYS A 889 12.38 22.89 3.13
N SER A 890 12.48 22.18 4.25
CA SER A 890 12.74 22.78 5.57
C SER A 890 14.23 22.70 5.90
N VAL A 891 14.85 23.79 6.34
CA VAL A 891 16.29 23.81 6.71
C VAL A 891 16.59 22.85 7.88
N THR A 892 15.60 22.54 8.72
CA THR A 892 15.72 21.52 9.79
C THR A 892 15.89 20.09 9.29
N ASP A 893 15.50 19.83 8.05
CA ASP A 893 15.32 18.48 7.51
C ASP A 893 16.51 18.10 6.58
N ILE A 894 17.44 19.03 6.37
CA ILE A 894 18.66 18.87 5.55
C ILE A 894 19.87 18.60 6.46
N LEU A 895 20.55 17.47 6.24
CA LEU A 895 21.89 17.23 6.75
C LEU A 895 22.91 17.47 5.62
N LEU A 896 23.51 18.67 5.58
CA LEU A 896 24.49 19.07 4.56
C LEU A 896 25.75 18.19 4.61
N THR A 897 26.16 17.65 3.45
CA THR A 897 27.39 16.85 3.30
C THR A 897 28.43 17.53 2.41
N ASN A 898 28.02 18.27 1.38
CA ASN A 898 28.90 19.03 0.49
C ASN A 898 28.19 20.28 -0.06
N ALA A 899 28.95 21.27 -0.54
CA ALA A 899 28.45 22.49 -1.15
C ALA A 899 29.42 22.98 -2.25
N ASP A 900 29.10 24.11 -2.87
CA ASP A 900 30.02 24.89 -3.73
C ASP A 900 30.52 24.18 -5.00
N PHE A 901 29.72 23.24 -5.50
CA PHE A 901 29.87 22.58 -6.80
C PHE A 901 28.80 23.05 -7.81
N LEU A 902 28.87 22.56 -9.05
CA LEU A 902 27.87 22.80 -10.10
C LEU A 902 27.36 21.48 -10.69
N VAL A 903 26.08 21.46 -11.08
CA VAL A 903 25.47 20.38 -11.87
C VAL A 903 25.36 20.82 -13.33
N LEU A 904 26.02 20.11 -14.24
CA LEU A 904 25.93 20.41 -15.68
C LEU A 904 24.69 19.75 -16.31
N HIS A 905 23.79 20.54 -16.91
CA HIS A 905 22.68 20.02 -17.72
C HIS A 905 23.16 19.80 -19.16
N VAL A 906 23.14 18.55 -19.62
CA VAL A 906 23.70 18.13 -20.93
C VAL A 906 22.79 17.14 -21.65
N GLN A 907 22.91 17.00 -22.98
CA GLN A 907 22.17 15.96 -23.73
C GLN A 907 22.94 14.62 -23.75
N ASP A 908 24.24 14.67 -24.04
CA ASP A 908 25.14 13.52 -24.13
C ASP A 908 26.00 13.32 -22.86
N ASN A 909 26.66 12.16 -22.75
CA ASN A 909 27.65 11.91 -21.71
C ASN A 909 28.82 12.91 -21.81
N PRO A 910 29.14 13.67 -20.74
CA PRO A 910 30.21 14.66 -20.80
C PRO A 910 31.59 14.00 -20.91
N THR A 911 32.41 14.48 -21.85
CA THR A 911 33.80 14.04 -22.07
C THR A 911 34.81 14.64 -21.07
N SER A 912 34.33 15.39 -20.08
CA SER A 912 35.11 16.19 -19.13
C SER A 912 34.91 15.72 -17.69
N VAL A 913 35.84 16.09 -16.81
CA VAL A 913 35.86 15.72 -15.37
C VAL A 913 34.87 16.58 -14.58
N ALA A 914 33.58 16.54 -14.96
CA ALA A 914 32.51 17.20 -14.22
C ALA A 914 32.40 16.66 -12.78
N GLU A 915 31.99 17.51 -11.84
CA GLU A 915 31.64 17.05 -10.48
C GLU A 915 30.33 16.28 -10.52
N TYR A 916 29.25 16.92 -10.98
CA TYR A 916 27.96 16.30 -11.23
C TYR A 916 27.37 16.77 -12.57
N TYR A 917 26.56 15.91 -13.20
CA TYR A 917 25.82 16.25 -14.42
C TYR A 917 24.44 15.59 -14.44
N CYS A 918 23.53 16.14 -15.23
CA CYS A 918 22.15 15.69 -15.36
C CYS A 918 21.78 15.67 -16.85
N ARG A 919 21.13 14.59 -17.30
CA ARG A 919 20.60 14.42 -18.68
C ARG A 919 19.11 14.18 -18.74
N TYR A 920 18.58 13.59 -17.67
CA TYR A 920 17.22 13.11 -17.58
C TYR A 920 16.51 13.72 -16.37
N ALA A 921 15.19 13.81 -16.45
CA ALA A 921 14.32 14.22 -15.37
C ALA A 921 13.25 13.15 -15.13
N ILE A 922 12.77 13.05 -13.90
CA ILE A 922 11.74 12.12 -13.45
C ILE A 922 10.57 12.87 -12.82
N ARG A 923 9.35 12.47 -13.16
CA ARG A 923 8.16 13.14 -12.68
C ARG A 923 7.84 12.72 -11.24
N ARG A 924 7.79 13.69 -10.33
CA ARG A 924 7.30 13.53 -8.97
C ARG A 924 5.77 13.39 -8.97
N ARG A 925 5.24 12.41 -8.23
CA ARG A 925 3.80 12.21 -8.01
C ARG A 925 3.50 11.43 -6.74
N GLU A 926 2.27 11.59 -6.25
CA GLU A 926 1.72 10.85 -5.10
C GLU A 926 1.13 9.47 -5.47
N ASP A 927 1.01 9.12 -6.76
CA ASP A 927 0.38 7.86 -7.21
C ASP A 927 1.39 6.76 -7.59
N SER A 928 1.37 5.65 -6.85
CA SER A 928 2.18 4.43 -7.05
C SER A 928 1.79 3.59 -8.28
N ASN A 929 1.07 4.19 -9.24
CA ASN A 929 0.54 3.51 -10.43
C ASN A 929 1.07 4.12 -11.75
N SER A 930 1.95 5.14 -11.68
CA SER A 930 2.61 5.69 -12.88
C SER A 930 4.03 6.19 -12.61
N CYS A 931 4.88 6.15 -13.63
CA CYS A 931 6.18 6.80 -13.66
C CYS A 931 6.42 7.43 -15.03
N CYS A 932 7.11 8.56 -15.06
CA CYS A 932 7.52 9.23 -16.30
C CYS A 932 8.96 9.72 -16.17
N LEU A 933 9.81 9.29 -17.11
CA LEU A 933 11.17 9.78 -17.28
C LEU A 933 11.26 10.50 -18.63
N SER A 934 12.05 11.56 -18.70
CA SER A 934 12.25 12.34 -19.93
C SER A 934 13.69 12.81 -20.03
N PRO A 935 14.25 12.99 -21.24
CA PRO A 935 15.37 13.91 -21.44
C PRO A 935 15.01 15.31 -20.93
N LEU A 936 16.02 16.05 -20.44
CA LEU A 936 15.86 17.43 -20.02
C LEU A 936 15.35 18.30 -21.18
N LYS A 937 14.40 19.20 -20.87
CA LYS A 937 14.03 20.32 -21.75
C LYS A 937 15.20 21.30 -21.78
N GLN A 938 15.66 21.69 -22.97
CA GLN A 938 16.66 22.75 -23.11
C GLN A 938 16.01 24.05 -23.59
N ASN A 939 16.57 25.18 -23.17
CA ASN A 939 16.20 26.51 -23.66
C ASN A 939 16.76 26.74 -25.08
N GLU A 940 16.17 26.03 -26.06
CA GLU A 940 16.61 26.06 -27.46
C GLU A 940 16.17 27.34 -28.19
N LEU A 941 16.98 28.39 -28.04
CA LEU A 941 17.24 29.28 -29.16
C LEU A 941 18.20 28.55 -30.13
N ASN A 942 17.67 28.15 -31.28
CA ASN A 942 18.36 27.51 -32.41
C ASN A 942 18.65 25.99 -32.29
N THR A 943 17.65 25.16 -32.59
CA THR A 943 17.89 23.98 -33.46
C THR A 943 16.96 24.05 -34.67
N THR A 944 17.41 23.56 -35.82
CA THR A 944 16.64 23.55 -37.09
C THR A 944 15.92 22.24 -37.35
N ASP A 945 15.98 21.29 -36.40
CA ASP A 945 15.60 19.89 -36.58
C ASP A 945 14.24 19.54 -35.95
N GLN A 946 13.39 20.53 -35.63
CA GLN A 946 11.96 20.28 -35.42
C GLN A 946 11.37 19.65 -36.70
N PRO A 947 10.80 18.43 -36.65
CA PRO A 947 10.24 17.83 -37.86
C PRO A 947 9.01 18.61 -38.34
N THR A 948 8.98 18.96 -39.63
CA THR A 948 7.82 19.63 -40.24
C THR A 948 6.66 18.64 -40.40
N PHE A 949 5.70 18.69 -39.46
CA PHE A 949 4.52 17.83 -39.48
C PHE A 949 3.35 18.46 -40.28
N SER A 950 2.67 17.62 -41.06
CA SER A 950 1.51 18.04 -41.86
C SER A 950 0.24 18.24 -40.99
N PRO A 951 -0.71 19.13 -41.34
CA PRO A 951 -1.79 19.54 -40.42
C PRO A 951 -2.75 18.46 -39.91
N LEU A 952 -2.85 17.30 -40.57
CA LEU A 952 -3.63 16.14 -40.14
C LEU A 952 -3.08 14.85 -40.79
N PRO A 953 -2.37 13.99 -40.05
CA PRO A 953 -2.01 12.64 -40.51
C PRO A 953 -2.63 11.54 -39.64
N GLU A 954 -3.37 10.62 -40.27
CA GLU A 954 -3.64 9.28 -39.73
C GLU A 954 -2.29 8.62 -39.36
N PRO A 955 -2.07 8.17 -38.11
CA PRO A 955 -0.82 7.51 -37.74
C PRO A 955 -0.59 6.22 -38.54
N SER A 956 0.65 6.01 -38.97
CA SER A 956 1.10 4.82 -39.69
C SER A 956 1.59 3.78 -38.68
N VAL A 957 0.84 2.69 -38.50
CA VAL A 957 1.17 1.63 -37.53
C VAL A 957 1.88 0.47 -38.21
N ILE A 958 2.98 0.02 -37.60
CA ILE A 958 3.58 -1.30 -37.81
C ILE A 958 3.33 -2.12 -36.54
N ASP A 959 2.65 -3.25 -36.66
CA ASP A 959 2.24 -4.07 -35.52
C ASP A 959 3.12 -5.32 -35.38
N ALA A 960 3.82 -5.45 -34.26
CA ALA A 960 4.68 -6.59 -33.93
C ALA A 960 3.97 -7.64 -33.04
N SER A 961 2.64 -7.58 -32.98
CA SER A 961 1.77 -8.28 -32.03
C SER A 961 0.76 -9.23 -32.74
N LEU A 962 1.20 -9.99 -33.73
CA LEU A 962 0.30 -10.78 -34.59
C LEU A 962 -0.41 -11.96 -33.90
N ASP A 963 -0.03 -12.28 -32.66
CA ASP A 963 -0.73 -13.18 -31.72
C ASP A 963 -1.78 -12.47 -30.85
N ASP A 964 -1.82 -11.13 -30.86
CA ASP A 964 -2.72 -10.27 -30.10
C ASP A 964 -3.54 -9.36 -31.06
N PRO A 965 -4.64 -9.87 -31.66
CA PRO A 965 -5.44 -9.11 -32.63
C PRO A 965 -6.13 -7.88 -32.01
N GLY A 966 -6.19 -7.77 -30.70
CA GLY A 966 -6.86 -6.67 -30.00
C GLY A 966 -6.13 -5.33 -30.11
N VAL A 967 -4.80 -5.37 -30.27
CA VAL A 967 -3.96 -4.18 -30.52
C VAL A 967 -4.38 -3.48 -31.81
N SER A 968 -4.28 -4.16 -32.95
CA SER A 968 -4.67 -3.58 -34.24
C SER A 968 -6.16 -3.22 -34.29
N ALA A 969 -7.04 -3.97 -33.61
CA ALA A 969 -8.47 -3.66 -33.55
C ALA A 969 -8.74 -2.28 -32.90
N GLY A 970 -8.08 -1.99 -31.78
CA GLY A 970 -8.21 -0.70 -31.11
C GLY A 970 -7.62 0.47 -31.91
N PHE A 971 -6.49 0.25 -32.57
CA PHE A 971 -5.86 1.27 -33.43
C PHE A 971 -6.69 1.58 -34.70
N ILE A 972 -7.27 0.56 -35.36
CA ILE A 972 -8.23 0.76 -36.47
C ILE A 972 -9.44 1.58 -35.99
N LYS A 973 -10.00 1.24 -34.82
CA LYS A 973 -11.14 1.93 -34.21
C LYS A 973 -10.86 3.41 -33.89
N ALA A 974 -9.60 3.79 -33.73
CA ALA A 974 -9.16 5.17 -33.53
C ALA A 974 -8.83 5.92 -34.85
N GLY A 975 -8.97 5.28 -36.01
CA GLY A 975 -8.63 5.85 -37.31
C GLY A 975 -7.14 5.78 -37.68
N CYS A 976 -6.34 4.96 -36.97
CA CYS A 976 -4.95 4.70 -37.34
C CYS A 976 -4.88 3.67 -38.47
N ARG A 977 -3.95 3.84 -39.42
CA ARG A 977 -3.77 2.90 -40.54
C ARG A 977 -2.71 1.87 -40.22
N ILE A 978 -3.11 0.61 -40.10
CA ILE A 978 -2.19 -0.53 -40.03
C ILE A 978 -1.59 -0.75 -41.43
N ASN A 979 -0.30 -0.50 -41.58
CA ASN A 979 0.40 -0.63 -42.86
C ASN A 979 1.14 -1.97 -42.98
N GLY A 980 1.51 -2.59 -41.87
CA GLY A 980 2.10 -3.92 -41.88
C GLY A 980 2.20 -4.59 -40.52
N GLY A 981 2.43 -5.89 -40.56
CA GLY A 981 2.51 -6.80 -39.42
C GLY A 981 3.81 -7.59 -39.41
N VAL A 982 4.38 -7.88 -38.24
CA VAL A 982 5.59 -8.68 -38.10
C VAL A 982 5.24 -10.06 -37.56
N PHE A 983 5.53 -11.10 -38.34
CA PHE A 983 5.22 -12.49 -37.99
C PHE A 983 6.47 -13.19 -37.44
N TYR A 984 6.27 -14.01 -36.40
CA TYR A 984 7.32 -14.82 -35.76
C TYR A 984 6.96 -16.30 -35.65
N ASN A 985 5.67 -16.67 -35.73
CA ASN A 985 5.21 -18.06 -35.70
C ASN A 985 4.05 -18.28 -36.69
N ALA A 986 4.08 -19.41 -37.40
CA ALA A 986 3.28 -19.64 -38.59
C ALA A 986 1.83 -20.10 -38.31
N SER A 987 1.50 -20.43 -37.07
CA SER A 987 0.24 -21.09 -36.70
C SER A 987 -0.82 -20.19 -36.07
N SER A 988 -0.59 -18.87 -35.98
CA SER A 988 -1.38 -18.00 -35.08
C SER A 988 -2.07 -16.78 -35.70
N HIS A 989 -1.63 -16.28 -36.87
CA HIS A 989 -2.00 -14.93 -37.35
C HIS A 989 -3.31 -14.82 -38.15
N GLY A 990 -4.04 -15.93 -38.38
CA GLY A 990 -5.21 -15.97 -39.27
C GLY A 990 -6.43 -15.13 -38.84
N LEU A 991 -6.51 -14.68 -37.58
CA LEU A 991 -7.48 -13.66 -37.15
C LEU A 991 -7.00 -12.23 -37.47
N TRP A 992 -5.71 -11.96 -37.23
CA TRP A 992 -5.08 -10.67 -37.55
C TRP A 992 -5.13 -10.38 -39.06
N GLU A 993 -4.92 -11.38 -39.91
CA GLU A 993 -5.04 -11.24 -41.38
C GLU A 993 -6.46 -10.88 -41.84
N LYS A 994 -7.49 -11.57 -41.31
CA LYS A 994 -8.91 -11.26 -41.61
C LYS A 994 -9.26 -9.81 -41.26
N GLN A 995 -8.67 -9.29 -40.18
CA GLN A 995 -8.87 -7.93 -39.70
C GLN A 995 -8.04 -6.87 -40.47
N ASN A 996 -6.86 -7.26 -40.98
CA ASN A 996 -5.91 -6.38 -41.64
C ASN A 996 -5.61 -6.80 -43.11
N PRO A 997 -6.60 -7.07 -43.98
CA PRO A 997 -6.40 -7.72 -45.29
C PRO A 997 -5.69 -6.87 -46.36
N THR A 998 -5.19 -5.69 -45.99
CA THR A 998 -4.42 -4.78 -46.86
C THR A 998 -3.05 -4.40 -46.28
N ALA A 999 -2.69 -4.94 -45.11
CA ALA A 999 -1.40 -4.73 -44.46
C ALA A 999 -0.37 -5.76 -44.99
N ALA A 1000 0.88 -5.33 -45.18
CA ALA A 1000 1.95 -6.24 -45.59
C ALA A 1000 2.50 -7.04 -44.40
N ILE A 1001 2.89 -8.30 -44.59
CA ILE A 1001 3.47 -9.15 -43.53
C ILE A 1001 4.97 -9.30 -43.73
N PHE A 1002 5.73 -9.17 -42.63
CA PHE A 1002 7.18 -9.15 -42.62
C PHE A 1002 7.79 -10.28 -41.77
N SER A 1003 8.94 -10.77 -42.22
CA SER A 1003 9.78 -11.79 -41.58
C SER A 1003 10.57 -11.28 -40.37
N SER A 1004 10.74 -9.96 -40.23
CA SER A 1004 11.39 -9.34 -39.08
C SER A 1004 10.87 -7.93 -38.85
N LEU A 1005 11.07 -7.41 -37.63
CA LEU A 1005 10.70 -6.05 -37.26
C LEU A 1005 11.52 -5.03 -38.06
N GLN A 1006 12.80 -5.32 -38.29
CA GLN A 1006 13.70 -4.48 -39.07
C GLN A 1006 13.22 -4.34 -40.53
N ASP A 1007 12.70 -5.41 -41.15
CA ASP A 1007 12.16 -5.35 -42.51
C ASP A 1007 10.92 -4.44 -42.60
N GLY A 1008 9.99 -4.57 -41.64
CA GLY A 1008 8.82 -3.70 -41.57
C GLY A 1008 9.14 -2.24 -41.25
N LEU A 1009 10.19 -1.98 -40.47
CA LEU A 1009 10.65 -0.63 -40.13
C LEU A 1009 11.47 0.04 -41.25
N LYS A 1010 11.98 -0.71 -42.23
CA LYS A 1010 12.70 -0.18 -43.40
C LYS A 1010 11.80 0.39 -44.49
N ILE A 1011 10.52 0.05 -44.49
CA ILE A 1011 9.58 0.50 -45.52
C ILE A 1011 9.10 1.92 -45.21
N SER A 1012 9.45 2.86 -46.11
CA SER A 1012 8.87 4.20 -46.11
C SER A 1012 7.42 4.14 -46.56
N PRO A 1013 6.47 4.81 -45.87
CA PRO A 1013 5.18 5.15 -46.48
C PRO A 1013 5.38 6.09 -47.68
N ASP A 1014 4.38 6.14 -48.57
CA ASP A 1014 4.48 6.82 -49.86
C ASP A 1014 4.68 8.35 -49.80
N SER A 1015 5.44 8.84 -50.77
CA SER A 1015 5.79 10.25 -51.06
C SER A 1015 6.69 10.96 -50.03
N PRO A 1016 7.83 11.55 -50.46
CA PRO A 1016 8.72 12.32 -49.58
C PRO A 1016 8.14 13.68 -49.14
N GLU A 1017 6.97 14.09 -49.66
CA GLU A 1017 6.39 15.42 -49.41
C GLU A 1017 5.53 15.50 -48.12
N ILE A 1018 5.15 14.36 -47.52
CA ILE A 1018 4.26 14.34 -46.33
C ILE A 1018 4.76 13.35 -45.27
N ARG A 1019 5.53 13.84 -44.29
CA ARG A 1019 5.94 13.04 -43.12
C ARG A 1019 4.72 12.76 -42.22
N LYS A 1020 4.36 11.48 -42.09
CA LYS A 1020 3.35 10.96 -41.13
C LYS A 1020 4.02 10.48 -39.84
N TYR A 1021 3.30 10.57 -38.72
CA TYR A 1021 3.71 9.95 -37.46
C TYR A 1021 3.72 8.42 -37.58
N ARG A 1022 4.86 7.79 -37.25
CA ARG A 1022 5.03 6.34 -37.21
C ARG A 1022 4.80 5.81 -35.79
N VAL A 1023 4.05 4.73 -35.68
CA VAL A 1023 3.81 4.01 -34.42
C VAL A 1023 4.26 2.57 -34.57
N VAL A 1024 5.00 2.06 -33.59
CA VAL A 1024 5.27 0.62 -33.43
C VAL A 1024 4.47 0.11 -32.26
N THR A 1025 3.67 -0.94 -32.46
CA THR A 1025 2.94 -1.61 -31.37
C THR A 1025 3.55 -2.98 -31.08
N ILE A 1026 3.76 -3.27 -29.80
CA ILE A 1026 4.40 -4.49 -29.30
C ILE A 1026 3.55 -5.02 -28.15
N SER A 1027 2.97 -6.21 -28.32
CA SER A 1027 2.20 -6.94 -27.30
C SER A 1027 2.42 -8.44 -27.46
N LYS A 1028 1.87 -9.20 -26.51
CA LYS A 1028 1.74 -10.66 -26.53
C LYS A 1028 0.44 -11.03 -25.81
N GLY A 1029 -0.26 -12.05 -26.30
CA GLY A 1029 -1.44 -12.59 -25.61
C GLY A 1029 -1.12 -13.14 -24.21
N LEU A 1030 -2.00 -12.88 -23.25
CA LEU A 1030 -1.94 -13.31 -21.84
C LEU A 1030 -2.09 -14.85 -21.68
N SER A 1031 -1.04 -15.63 -21.96
CA SER A 1031 -1.11 -17.10 -21.95
C SER A 1031 -1.34 -17.70 -20.55
N SER A 1032 -2.53 -18.23 -20.31
CA SER A 1032 -2.97 -18.79 -19.01
C SER A 1032 -2.52 -20.23 -18.71
N GLN A 1033 -1.38 -20.70 -19.25
CA GLN A 1033 -0.89 -22.08 -19.06
C GLN A 1033 0.60 -22.17 -18.76
N GLN A 1034 0.97 -23.20 -18.00
CA GLN A 1034 2.34 -23.53 -17.62
C GLN A 1034 3.15 -24.08 -18.80
N ALA A 1035 3.64 -23.21 -19.67
CA ALA A 1035 4.72 -23.55 -20.60
C ALA A 1035 6.08 -23.52 -19.86
N PRO A 1036 6.86 -24.61 -19.83
CA PRO A 1036 8.16 -24.60 -19.18
C PRO A 1036 9.23 -23.93 -20.06
N PHE A 1037 9.72 -22.77 -19.61
CA PHE A 1037 10.86 -22.01 -20.15
C PHE A 1037 10.77 -21.61 -21.64
N ASP A 1038 10.27 -20.40 -21.91
CA ASP A 1038 10.72 -19.60 -23.05
C ASP A 1038 10.69 -18.10 -22.69
N ASP A 1039 11.62 -17.29 -23.23
CA ASP A 1039 12.03 -15.99 -22.66
C ASP A 1039 11.14 -14.80 -23.11
N SER A 1040 9.88 -14.84 -22.69
CA SER A 1040 8.78 -14.00 -23.20
C SER A 1040 8.94 -12.48 -22.99
N LEU A 1041 8.95 -11.98 -21.74
CA LEU A 1041 9.01 -10.54 -21.49
C LEU A 1041 10.33 -9.90 -21.93
N VAL A 1042 11.43 -10.66 -21.88
CA VAL A 1042 12.77 -10.23 -22.31
C VAL A 1042 12.78 -9.98 -23.83
N GLU A 1043 12.15 -10.85 -24.61
CA GLU A 1043 11.99 -10.67 -26.06
C GLU A 1043 11.14 -9.44 -26.41
N LEU A 1044 10.04 -9.17 -25.69
CA LEU A 1044 9.25 -7.95 -25.92
C LEU A 1044 10.04 -6.66 -25.62
N LEU A 1045 10.86 -6.68 -24.57
CA LEU A 1045 11.79 -5.59 -24.24
C LEU A 1045 12.90 -5.46 -25.29
N HIS A 1046 13.42 -6.58 -25.81
CA HIS A 1046 14.40 -6.59 -26.88
C HIS A 1046 13.85 -5.98 -28.19
N ARG A 1047 12.61 -6.34 -28.59
CA ARG A 1047 11.91 -5.72 -29.73
C ARG A 1047 11.72 -4.22 -29.55
N CYS A 1048 11.41 -3.77 -28.34
CA CYS A 1048 11.29 -2.35 -28.01
C CYS A 1048 12.64 -1.61 -28.20
N ARG A 1049 13.76 -2.23 -27.78
CA ARG A 1049 15.11 -1.70 -28.02
C ARG A 1049 15.46 -1.64 -29.51
N ILE A 1050 15.14 -2.68 -30.29
CA ILE A 1050 15.33 -2.71 -31.75
C ILE A 1050 14.52 -1.59 -32.43
N ALA A 1051 13.24 -1.43 -32.08
CA ALA A 1051 12.39 -0.37 -32.64
C ALA A 1051 12.94 1.05 -32.40
N ALA A 1052 13.70 1.24 -31.32
CA ALA A 1052 14.32 2.52 -30.95
C ALA A 1052 15.69 2.77 -31.60
N GLU A 1053 16.18 1.91 -32.50
CA GLU A 1053 17.47 2.12 -33.19
C GLU A 1053 17.43 3.32 -34.16
N ASP A 1054 18.60 3.96 -34.35
CA ASP A 1054 18.73 5.19 -35.14
C ASP A 1054 18.40 5.03 -36.63
N GLU A 1055 18.45 3.79 -37.14
CA GLU A 1055 18.04 3.45 -38.50
C GLU A 1055 16.53 3.60 -38.71
N PHE A 1056 15.72 3.44 -37.65
CA PHE A 1056 14.26 3.33 -37.76
C PHE A 1056 13.53 4.56 -37.22
N ARG A 1057 13.91 5.07 -36.05
CA ARG A 1057 13.36 6.30 -35.41
C ARG A 1057 11.84 6.52 -35.60
N PRO A 1058 10.97 5.58 -35.16
CA PRO A 1058 9.52 5.81 -35.14
C PRO A 1058 9.16 6.92 -34.14
N GLU A 1059 8.17 7.77 -34.42
CA GLU A 1059 7.80 8.83 -33.47
C GLU A 1059 7.17 8.29 -32.16
N PHE A 1060 6.57 7.09 -32.17
CA PHE A 1060 6.03 6.43 -30.97
C PHE A 1060 6.31 4.92 -30.94
N ILE A 1061 6.57 4.38 -29.74
CA ILE A 1061 6.59 2.93 -29.48
C ILE A 1061 5.65 2.64 -28.31
N PHE A 1062 4.66 1.77 -28.52
CA PHE A 1062 3.76 1.26 -27.50
C PHE A 1062 4.09 -0.19 -27.18
N LEU A 1063 4.35 -0.48 -25.91
CA LEU A 1063 4.67 -1.81 -25.39
C LEU A 1063 3.68 -2.19 -24.27
N ASN A 1064 2.92 -3.26 -24.48
CA ASN A 1064 2.18 -3.93 -23.42
C ASN A 1064 3.16 -4.77 -22.57
N LEU A 1065 3.18 -4.56 -21.25
CA LEU A 1065 4.07 -5.28 -20.33
C LEU A 1065 3.29 -6.44 -19.69
N ALA A 1066 3.60 -7.68 -20.08
CA ALA A 1066 2.95 -8.90 -19.61
C ALA A 1066 3.29 -9.23 -18.15
N VAL A 1067 2.72 -8.48 -17.20
CA VAL A 1067 3.14 -8.45 -15.77
C VAL A 1067 3.03 -9.77 -15.01
N ALA A 1068 2.23 -10.70 -15.52
CA ALA A 1068 2.10 -12.05 -14.95
C ALA A 1068 3.42 -12.84 -15.02
N GLU A 1069 4.25 -12.56 -16.02
CA GLU A 1069 5.55 -13.21 -16.27
C GLU A 1069 6.71 -12.50 -15.53
N TRP A 1070 6.43 -11.45 -14.76
CA TRP A 1070 7.45 -10.61 -14.13
C TRP A 1070 8.31 -11.40 -13.14
N ASN A 1071 9.61 -11.34 -13.37
CA ASN A 1071 10.65 -12.02 -12.59
C ASN A 1071 11.79 -11.04 -12.26
N PRO A 1072 12.62 -11.30 -11.24
CA PRO A 1072 13.68 -10.38 -10.82
C PRO A 1072 14.65 -9.98 -11.95
N SER A 1073 15.00 -10.90 -12.85
CA SER A 1073 15.89 -10.65 -13.99
C SER A 1073 15.34 -9.59 -14.95
N SER A 1074 14.02 -9.58 -15.16
CA SER A 1074 13.32 -8.62 -16.04
C SER A 1074 13.47 -7.17 -15.59
N SER A 1075 13.80 -6.93 -14.31
CA SER A 1075 14.05 -5.60 -13.74
C SER A 1075 15.21 -4.89 -14.43
N ASN A 1076 16.30 -5.63 -14.71
CA ASN A 1076 17.50 -5.10 -15.36
C ASN A 1076 17.26 -4.87 -16.87
N GLU A 1077 16.51 -5.76 -17.51
CA GLU A 1077 16.13 -5.64 -18.92
C GLU A 1077 15.21 -4.44 -19.17
N LEU A 1078 14.27 -4.17 -18.25
CA LEU A 1078 13.46 -2.95 -18.29
C LEU A 1078 14.34 -1.70 -18.06
N ALA A 1079 15.31 -1.75 -17.15
CA ALA A 1079 16.24 -0.63 -16.90
C ALA A 1079 17.08 -0.27 -18.13
N GLU A 1080 17.73 -1.24 -18.78
CA GLU A 1080 18.50 -1.03 -20.02
C GLU A 1080 17.60 -0.51 -21.15
N THR A 1081 16.36 -1.00 -21.23
CA THR A 1081 15.37 -0.54 -22.23
C THR A 1081 14.96 0.92 -22.00
N VAL A 1082 14.68 1.32 -20.75
CA VAL A 1082 14.36 2.71 -20.39
C VAL A 1082 15.58 3.63 -20.64
N LEU A 1083 16.80 3.20 -20.27
CA LEU A 1083 18.04 3.93 -20.56
C LEU A 1083 18.26 4.12 -22.06
N GLN A 1084 18.03 3.08 -22.87
CA GLN A 1084 18.17 3.18 -24.32
C GLN A 1084 17.14 4.15 -24.90
N LEU A 1085 15.87 4.08 -24.49
CA LEU A 1085 14.83 5.00 -24.97
C LEU A 1085 15.14 6.46 -24.59
N LEU A 1086 15.56 6.72 -23.35
CA LEU A 1086 15.98 8.06 -22.91
C LEU A 1086 17.20 8.56 -23.70
N GLY A 1087 18.20 7.70 -23.93
CA GLY A 1087 19.37 8.01 -24.77
C GLY A 1087 19.03 8.24 -26.25
N LYS A 1088 17.91 7.69 -26.73
CA LYS A 1088 17.32 7.96 -28.06
C LYS A 1088 16.31 9.12 -28.06
N GLN A 1089 16.32 9.93 -26.99
CA GLN A 1089 15.53 11.15 -26.81
C GLN A 1089 13.99 10.93 -26.68
N TYR A 1090 13.53 9.71 -26.37
CA TYR A 1090 12.11 9.50 -26.05
C TYR A 1090 11.80 9.91 -24.61
N SER A 1091 10.65 10.56 -24.39
CA SER A 1091 10.02 10.58 -23.08
C SER A 1091 9.34 9.23 -22.85
N VAL A 1092 9.68 8.56 -21.75
CA VAL A 1092 9.20 7.22 -21.40
C VAL A 1092 8.13 7.33 -20.33
N TYR A 1093 6.97 6.76 -20.60
CA TYR A 1093 5.81 6.77 -19.71
C TYR A 1093 5.39 5.34 -19.39
N ILE A 1094 5.53 4.92 -18.12
CA ILE A 1094 5.12 3.59 -17.64
C ILE A 1094 3.91 3.78 -16.74
N ARG A 1095 2.79 3.10 -17.03
CA ARG A 1095 1.56 3.25 -16.25
C ARG A 1095 0.76 1.96 -16.13
N LEU A 1096 0.29 1.70 -14.92
CA LEU A 1096 -0.77 0.75 -14.64
C LEU A 1096 -2.12 1.40 -14.94
N HIS A 1097 -2.78 0.93 -15.98
CA HIS A 1097 -4.17 1.25 -16.30
C HIS A 1097 -5.11 0.23 -15.63
N ARG A 1098 -6.24 0.72 -15.11
CA ARG A 1098 -7.40 -0.10 -14.77
C ARG A 1098 -8.63 0.46 -15.50
N THR A 1099 -9.32 -0.40 -16.22
CA THR A 1099 -10.56 -0.06 -16.92
C THR A 1099 -11.70 0.05 -15.88
N PRO A 1100 -12.64 1.02 -15.98
CA PRO A 1100 -13.78 1.07 -15.08
C PRO A 1100 -14.70 -0.15 -15.24
N GLU A 1101 -15.26 -0.65 -14.12
CA GLU A 1101 -16.20 -1.79 -14.04
C GLU A 1101 -17.46 -1.65 -14.92
N ASN A 1102 -17.70 -0.49 -15.54
CA ASN A 1102 -18.88 -0.19 -16.34
C ASN A 1102 -18.58 -0.07 -17.86
N GLU A 1103 -17.32 -0.27 -18.28
CA GLU A 1103 -16.88 -0.13 -19.69
C GLU A 1103 -16.42 -1.46 -20.32
N LEU A 1104 -15.90 -2.39 -19.52
CA LEU A 1104 -15.63 -3.78 -19.87
C LEU A 1104 -15.72 -4.66 -18.61
N GLU A 1105 -16.37 -5.82 -18.71
CA GLU A 1105 -16.39 -6.84 -17.63
C GLU A 1105 -15.11 -7.70 -17.58
N ASP A 1106 -14.06 -7.29 -18.31
CA ASP A 1106 -12.72 -7.83 -18.10
C ASP A 1106 -12.12 -7.30 -16.80
N GLY A 1107 -12.17 -5.98 -16.55
CA GLY A 1107 -11.56 -5.34 -15.37
C GLY A 1107 -10.02 -5.38 -15.31
N SER A 1108 -9.40 -6.34 -16.00
CA SER A 1108 -7.98 -6.70 -15.93
C SER A 1108 -7.02 -5.51 -15.87
N PRO A 1109 -6.11 -5.46 -14.87
CA PRO A 1109 -5.05 -4.45 -14.79
C PRO A 1109 -4.03 -4.61 -15.92
N VAL A 1110 -3.85 -3.58 -16.73
CA VAL A 1110 -2.86 -3.54 -17.83
C VAL A 1110 -1.73 -2.58 -17.47
N LEU A 1111 -0.49 -3.07 -17.45
CA LEU A 1111 0.70 -2.23 -17.38
C LEU A 1111 1.22 -1.99 -18.80
N PHE A 1112 1.51 -0.74 -19.15
CA PHE A 1112 2.10 -0.41 -20.44
C PHE A 1112 3.28 0.56 -20.31
N LEU A 1113 4.15 0.51 -21.31
CA LEU A 1113 5.18 1.50 -21.59
C LEU A 1113 4.83 2.20 -22.90
N LEU A 1114 4.77 3.53 -22.88
CA LEU A 1114 4.68 4.38 -24.06
C LEU A 1114 5.96 5.21 -24.16
N ALA A 1115 6.74 4.99 -25.21
CA ALA A 1115 7.79 5.92 -25.62
C ALA A 1115 7.18 6.94 -26.59
N ALA A 1116 7.28 8.21 -26.22
CA ALA A 1116 6.76 9.36 -26.97
C ALA A 1116 7.90 10.35 -27.28
N PRO A 1117 7.71 11.32 -28.19
CA PRO A 1117 8.74 12.31 -28.54
C PRO A 1117 9.28 13.08 -27.32
N ARG A 1118 10.50 13.59 -27.43
CA ARG A 1118 11.23 14.33 -26.39
C ARG A 1118 10.36 15.40 -25.72
N CYS A 1119 10.39 15.41 -24.38
CA CYS A 1119 9.66 16.35 -23.53
C CYS A 1119 8.13 16.37 -23.78
N THR A 1120 7.54 15.23 -24.17
CA THR A 1120 6.06 15.10 -24.22
C THR A 1120 5.48 15.31 -22.83
N ASN A 1121 4.74 16.40 -22.62
CA ASN A 1121 4.18 16.75 -21.32
C ASN A 1121 3.14 15.70 -20.88
N PRO A 1122 3.38 14.94 -19.78
CA PRO A 1122 2.57 13.78 -19.41
C PRO A 1122 1.18 14.15 -18.89
N THR A 1123 0.91 15.43 -18.59
CA THR A 1123 -0.47 15.90 -18.32
C THR A 1123 -1.39 15.69 -19.53
N TRP A 1124 -0.86 15.63 -20.75
CA TRP A 1124 -1.66 15.38 -21.95
C TRP A 1124 -2.19 13.94 -21.94
N ILE A 1125 -1.37 12.99 -21.50
CA ILE A 1125 -1.74 11.57 -21.33
C ILE A 1125 -2.78 11.42 -20.20
N ASP A 1126 -2.54 12.07 -19.05
CA ASP A 1126 -3.48 12.06 -17.91
C ASP A 1126 -4.85 12.62 -18.29
N ASN A 1127 -4.89 13.77 -18.96
CA ASN A 1127 -6.12 14.45 -19.31
C ASN A 1127 -6.91 13.67 -20.36
N THR A 1128 -6.27 13.16 -21.42
CA THR A 1128 -6.95 12.31 -22.42
C THR A 1128 -7.54 11.05 -21.78
N LEU A 1129 -6.84 10.40 -20.83
CA LEU A 1129 -7.40 9.26 -20.07
C LEU A 1129 -8.58 9.66 -19.18
N SER A 1130 -8.55 10.85 -18.57
CA SER A 1130 -9.66 11.38 -17.77
C SER A 1130 -10.88 11.72 -18.63
N ASP A 1131 -10.67 12.34 -19.79
CA ASP A 1131 -11.71 12.72 -20.74
C ASP A 1131 -12.39 11.47 -21.34
N LEU A 1132 -11.60 10.45 -21.71
CA LEU A 1132 -12.12 9.18 -22.23
C LEU A 1132 -13.00 8.45 -21.20
N ARG A 1133 -12.60 8.42 -19.92
CA ARG A 1133 -13.42 7.89 -18.81
C ARG A 1133 -14.72 8.66 -18.52
N SER A 1134 -14.88 9.86 -19.09
CA SER A 1134 -16.15 10.61 -19.04
C SER A 1134 -17.07 10.28 -20.21
N SER A 1135 -16.55 9.67 -21.27
CA SER A 1135 -17.29 9.31 -22.48
C SER A 1135 -17.98 7.96 -22.30
N LYS A 1136 -19.32 7.94 -22.35
CA LYS A 1136 -20.10 6.71 -22.18
C LYS A 1136 -19.91 5.77 -23.37
N PHE A 1137 -19.07 4.75 -23.22
CA PHE A 1137 -19.16 3.55 -24.03
C PHE A 1137 -20.58 2.94 -23.91
N GLN A 1138 -21.07 2.33 -24.98
CA GLN A 1138 -22.40 1.72 -24.98
C GLN A 1138 -22.41 0.50 -24.05
N ARG A 1139 -23.46 0.38 -23.22
CA ARG A 1139 -23.71 -0.86 -22.47
C ARG A 1139 -23.91 -2.01 -23.46
N LEU A 1140 -23.11 -3.05 -23.27
CA LEU A 1140 -23.31 -4.35 -23.87
C LEU A 1140 -24.36 -5.16 -23.07
N PRO A 1141 -24.92 -6.25 -23.62
CA PRO A 1141 -26.08 -6.92 -23.03
C PRO A 1141 -25.75 -7.58 -21.69
N THR A 1142 -26.78 -7.75 -20.85
CA THR A 1142 -26.64 -8.12 -19.44
C THR A 1142 -27.35 -9.44 -19.12
N SER A 1143 -27.31 -10.44 -20.01
CA SER A 1143 -27.89 -11.76 -19.73
C SER A 1143 -26.82 -12.79 -19.37
N THR A 1144 -27.16 -13.72 -18.48
CA THR A 1144 -26.25 -14.79 -18.06
C THR A 1144 -26.00 -15.84 -19.13
N ASP A 1145 -26.74 -15.80 -20.24
CA ASP A 1145 -26.55 -16.68 -21.39
C ASP A 1145 -25.56 -16.12 -22.42
N ASP A 1146 -25.32 -14.80 -22.45
CA ASP A 1146 -24.39 -14.16 -23.41
C ASP A 1146 -22.94 -14.63 -23.21
N TYR A 1147 -22.51 -14.92 -21.97
CA TYR A 1147 -21.16 -15.46 -21.68
C TYR A 1147 -20.91 -16.86 -22.29
N LYS A 1148 -21.95 -17.52 -22.82
CA LYS A 1148 -21.87 -18.82 -23.50
C LYS A 1148 -21.87 -18.72 -25.02
N ASP A 1149 -21.89 -17.52 -25.60
CA ASP A 1149 -21.58 -17.34 -27.02
C ASP A 1149 -20.17 -16.74 -27.18
N PRO A 1150 -19.19 -17.48 -27.74
CA PRO A 1150 -17.87 -16.97 -28.10
C PRO A 1150 -17.88 -15.66 -28.92
N ARG A 1151 -18.93 -15.44 -29.72
CA ARG A 1151 -19.12 -14.20 -30.50
C ARG A 1151 -19.51 -13.04 -29.59
N ALA A 1152 -20.48 -13.25 -28.71
CA ALA A 1152 -20.85 -12.28 -27.68
C ALA A 1152 -19.65 -11.99 -26.76
N VAL A 1153 -18.85 -12.98 -26.36
CA VAL A 1153 -17.61 -12.77 -25.60
C VAL A 1153 -16.61 -11.90 -26.36
N ALA A 1154 -16.40 -12.12 -27.67
CA ALA A 1154 -15.52 -11.25 -28.47
C ALA A 1154 -16.05 -9.81 -28.58
N ILE A 1155 -17.36 -9.63 -28.79
CA ILE A 1155 -18.00 -8.32 -28.84
C ILE A 1155 -17.94 -7.65 -27.45
N MET A 1156 -18.11 -8.40 -26.36
CA MET A 1156 -17.95 -7.94 -24.98
C MET A 1156 -16.52 -7.52 -24.65
N ARG A 1157 -15.49 -8.16 -25.24
CA ARG A 1157 -14.09 -7.71 -25.16
C ARG A 1157 -13.83 -6.46 -26.02
N GLY A 1158 -14.69 -6.16 -26.99
CA GLY A 1158 -14.68 -4.93 -27.78
C GLY A 1158 -14.32 -5.09 -29.27
N PHE A 1159 -14.25 -6.33 -29.77
CA PHE A 1159 -14.06 -6.62 -31.20
C PHE A 1159 -15.35 -6.32 -32.01
N SER A 1160 -15.25 -6.26 -33.35
CA SER A 1160 -16.39 -6.03 -34.23
C SER A 1160 -17.20 -7.31 -34.51
N GLU A 1161 -18.45 -7.15 -34.92
CA GLU A 1161 -19.32 -8.27 -35.34
C GLU A 1161 -18.69 -9.05 -36.51
N ASP A 1162 -18.15 -8.35 -37.53
CA ASP A 1162 -17.45 -8.96 -38.67
C ASP A 1162 -16.23 -9.81 -38.27
N PHE A 1163 -15.52 -9.42 -37.19
CA PHE A 1163 -14.41 -10.21 -36.65
C PHE A 1163 -14.92 -11.46 -35.93
N SER A 1164 -16.06 -11.36 -35.24
CA SER A 1164 -16.66 -12.45 -34.47
C SER A 1164 -17.14 -13.62 -35.33
N ASP A 1165 -17.44 -13.39 -36.62
CA ASP A 1165 -17.79 -14.46 -37.57
C ASP A 1165 -16.63 -15.44 -37.83
N GLY A 1166 -15.38 -15.04 -37.55
CA GLY A 1166 -14.18 -15.82 -37.82
C GLY A 1166 -13.71 -16.76 -36.70
N ILE A 1167 -14.45 -16.87 -35.59
CA ILE A 1167 -14.03 -17.53 -34.34
C ILE A 1167 -14.26 -19.04 -34.36
N ASP A 1168 -13.27 -19.81 -33.89
CA ASP A 1168 -13.37 -21.25 -33.68
C ASP A 1168 -12.47 -21.74 -32.53
N PRO A 1169 -12.59 -22.99 -32.04
CA PRO A 1169 -11.83 -23.47 -30.88
C PRO A 1169 -10.31 -23.42 -31.00
N SER A 1170 -9.74 -23.35 -32.21
CA SER A 1170 -8.29 -23.23 -32.43
C SER A 1170 -7.76 -21.82 -32.19
N ASN A 1171 -8.62 -20.80 -32.27
CA ASN A 1171 -8.25 -19.38 -32.17
C ASN A 1171 -8.91 -18.65 -30.99
N TYR A 1172 -9.97 -19.21 -30.38
CA TYR A 1172 -10.70 -18.56 -29.29
C TYR A 1172 -9.83 -18.19 -28.07
N THR A 1173 -8.80 -18.99 -27.75
CA THR A 1173 -7.83 -18.67 -26.69
C THR A 1173 -7.05 -17.38 -26.97
N GLN A 1174 -6.75 -17.06 -28.23
CA GLN A 1174 -6.10 -15.79 -28.59
C GLN A 1174 -7.00 -14.62 -28.22
N ILE A 1175 -8.32 -14.76 -28.41
CA ILE A 1175 -9.31 -13.71 -28.14
C ILE A 1175 -9.46 -13.48 -26.64
N LEU A 1176 -9.55 -14.55 -25.83
CA LEU A 1176 -9.57 -14.46 -24.36
C LEU A 1176 -8.31 -13.82 -23.79
N ASN A 1177 -7.17 -14.07 -24.44
CA ASN A 1177 -5.85 -13.62 -23.99
C ASN A 1177 -5.42 -12.27 -24.62
N ALA A 1178 -6.14 -11.76 -25.62
CA ALA A 1178 -5.83 -10.53 -26.34
C ALA A 1178 -6.03 -9.28 -25.46
N LEU A 1179 -5.21 -8.27 -25.70
CA LEU A 1179 -5.34 -6.94 -25.09
C LEU A 1179 -6.68 -6.31 -25.52
N PRO A 1180 -7.53 -5.82 -24.60
CA PRO A 1180 -8.86 -5.37 -24.98
C PRO A 1180 -8.86 -4.22 -26.01
N PRO A 1181 -9.53 -4.38 -27.18
CA PRO A 1181 -9.59 -3.35 -28.22
C PRO A 1181 -9.99 -1.95 -27.75
N SER A 1182 -10.83 -1.82 -26.72
CA SER A 1182 -11.19 -0.50 -26.17
C SER A 1182 -10.03 0.18 -25.44
N PHE A 1183 -9.15 -0.58 -24.76
CA PHE A 1183 -7.93 -0.05 -24.15
C PHE A 1183 -6.90 0.34 -25.21
N ALA A 1184 -6.66 -0.53 -26.20
CA ALA A 1184 -5.78 -0.21 -27.34
C ALA A 1184 -6.27 1.04 -28.11
N TYR A 1185 -7.59 1.23 -28.23
CA TYR A 1185 -8.21 2.46 -28.72
C TYR A 1185 -7.88 3.68 -27.84
N GLN A 1186 -7.96 3.58 -26.50
CA GLN A 1186 -7.57 4.71 -25.62
C GLN A 1186 -6.10 5.11 -25.82
N ILE A 1187 -5.19 4.14 -25.97
CA ILE A 1187 -3.77 4.39 -26.29
C ILE A 1187 -3.61 5.09 -27.64
N ALA A 1188 -4.31 4.63 -28.68
CA ALA A 1188 -4.28 5.28 -29.99
C ALA A 1188 -4.80 6.73 -29.94
N ILE A 1189 -5.87 7.01 -29.19
CA ILE A 1189 -6.39 8.39 -28.99
C ILE A 1189 -5.40 9.26 -28.20
N ILE A 1190 -4.64 8.72 -27.24
CA ILE A 1190 -3.54 9.43 -26.57
C ILE A 1190 -2.46 9.83 -27.58
N ILE A 1191 -2.02 8.89 -28.42
CA ILE A 1191 -1.02 9.16 -29.47
C ILE A 1191 -1.54 10.25 -30.43
N CYS A 1192 -2.76 10.10 -30.97
CA CYS A 1192 -3.39 11.11 -31.83
C CYS A 1192 -3.50 12.49 -31.13
N THR A 1193 -3.75 12.54 -29.83
CA THR A 1193 -3.79 13.79 -29.05
C THR A 1193 -2.41 14.43 -28.94
N ILE A 1194 -1.36 13.66 -28.69
CA ILE A 1194 0.02 14.14 -28.64
C ILE A 1194 0.45 14.67 -30.01
N CYS A 1195 0.19 13.91 -31.09
CA CYS A 1195 0.40 14.33 -32.48
C CYS A 1195 -0.25 15.69 -32.79
N GLY A 1196 -1.53 15.86 -32.43
CA GLY A 1196 -2.25 17.12 -32.64
C GLY A 1196 -1.64 18.29 -31.87
N ARG A 1197 -1.20 18.07 -30.62
CA ARG A 1197 -0.55 19.11 -29.79
C ARG A 1197 0.83 19.51 -30.31
N ILE A 1198 1.64 18.54 -30.75
CA ILE A 1198 2.96 18.80 -31.37
C ILE A 1198 2.80 19.62 -32.66
N THR A 1199 1.90 19.20 -33.57
CA THR A 1199 1.61 19.94 -34.80
C THR A 1199 1.14 21.38 -34.53
N LEU A 1200 0.29 21.59 -33.52
CA LEU A 1200 -0.18 22.93 -33.13
C LEU A 1200 0.91 23.81 -32.48
N HIS A 1201 1.91 23.22 -31.82
CA HIS A 1201 3.04 23.96 -31.23
C HIS A 1201 3.98 24.46 -32.34
N SER A 1202 4.41 23.57 -33.24
CA SER A 1202 5.28 23.92 -34.36
C SER A 1202 4.67 24.99 -35.30
N GLN A 1203 3.33 24.96 -35.51
CA GLN A 1203 2.60 26.00 -36.23
C GLN A 1203 2.52 27.37 -35.52
N ARG A 1204 2.72 27.42 -34.20
CA ARG A 1204 2.83 28.69 -33.46
C ARG A 1204 4.25 29.23 -33.51
N ASP A 1205 5.24 28.37 -33.35
CA ASP A 1205 6.66 28.77 -33.36
C ASP A 1205 7.08 29.30 -34.73
N THR A 1206 6.70 28.63 -35.82
CA THR A 1206 6.92 29.13 -37.19
C THR A 1206 6.31 30.52 -37.40
N ARG A 1207 5.06 30.74 -36.99
CA ARG A 1207 4.41 32.07 -37.05
C ARG A 1207 5.08 33.11 -36.15
N ALA A 1208 5.63 32.72 -35.01
CA ALA A 1208 6.37 33.62 -34.12
C ALA A 1208 7.75 34.01 -34.70
N VAL A 1209 8.42 33.08 -35.39
CA VAL A 1209 9.67 33.33 -36.13
C VAL A 1209 9.42 34.19 -37.37
N GLU A 1210 8.39 33.90 -38.16
CA GLU A 1210 7.95 34.76 -39.28
C GLU A 1210 7.59 36.18 -38.78
N GLY A 1211 6.87 36.29 -37.66
CA GLY A 1211 6.56 37.57 -37.02
C GLY A 1211 7.80 38.34 -36.56
N LYS A 1212 8.81 37.66 -36.01
CA LYS A 1212 10.11 38.27 -35.69
C LYS A 1212 10.83 38.76 -36.95
N LEU A 1213 10.99 37.91 -37.96
CA LEU A 1213 11.66 38.25 -39.22
C LEU A 1213 10.97 39.44 -39.93
N ALA A 1214 9.63 39.49 -39.93
CA ALA A 1214 8.85 40.62 -40.45
C ALA A 1214 9.02 41.92 -39.62
N SER A 1215 9.36 41.82 -38.33
CA SER A 1215 9.68 42.97 -37.48
C SER A 1215 11.12 43.46 -37.65
N GLU A 1216 12.09 42.55 -37.80
CA GLU A 1216 13.50 42.86 -37.97
C GLU A 1216 13.80 43.47 -39.36
N ALA A 1217 13.12 42.98 -40.40
CA ALA A 1217 13.17 43.54 -41.76
C ALA A 1217 12.68 45.01 -41.85
N ASN A 1218 12.07 45.56 -40.79
CA ASN A 1218 11.40 46.87 -40.81
C ASN A 1218 12.17 47.99 -40.09
N THR A 1219 13.46 47.80 -39.74
CA THR A 1219 14.18 48.72 -38.82
C THR A 1219 15.58 49.18 -39.23
N LYS A 1220 15.71 49.93 -40.35
CA LYS A 1220 16.32 51.29 -40.35
C LYS A 1220 16.25 52.01 -41.72
N PRO A 1221 16.38 53.36 -41.77
CA PRO A 1221 15.86 54.16 -42.88
C PRO A 1221 16.92 54.88 -43.72
N GLU A 1222 16.50 55.39 -44.88
CA GLU A 1222 16.98 56.70 -45.34
C GLU A 1222 15.88 57.51 -46.04
N ARG A 1223 16.10 58.81 -46.23
CA ARG A 1223 15.09 59.78 -46.70
C ARG A 1223 15.24 60.02 -48.21
N HIS A 1224 14.12 60.16 -48.95
CA HIS A 1224 13.86 61.38 -49.74
C HIS A 1224 12.46 61.44 -50.41
N ALA A 1225 11.75 62.54 -50.12
CA ALA A 1225 10.88 63.33 -51.01
C ALA A 1225 9.56 62.76 -51.64
N LYS A 1226 8.51 63.62 -51.53
CA LYS A 1226 7.27 63.76 -52.34
C LYS A 1226 6.06 62.82 -52.11
N LYS A 1227 4.94 63.46 -51.74
CA LYS A 1227 3.52 63.10 -51.98
C LYS A 1227 3.19 63.10 -53.50
N PRO A 1228 2.00 62.65 -54.02
CA PRO A 1228 0.74 62.35 -53.30
C PRO A 1228 -0.10 61.11 -53.76
N ASN A 1229 -1.17 60.81 -52.99
CA ASN A 1229 -2.40 60.07 -53.40
C ASN A 1229 -2.24 58.57 -53.77
N LEU A 1230 -3.29 57.71 -53.83
CA LEU A 1230 -4.75 57.85 -53.66
C LEU A 1230 -5.35 56.60 -52.91
N HIS A 1231 -6.67 56.53 -52.72
CA HIS A 1231 -7.44 55.42 -52.11
C HIS A 1231 -7.37 54.07 -52.86
N ILE A 1232 -7.63 52.97 -52.12
CA ILE A 1232 -8.64 51.88 -52.33
C ILE A 1232 -8.27 50.73 -51.36
N ILE A 1233 -9.03 50.47 -50.27
CA ILE A 1233 -10.16 49.52 -50.17
C ILE A 1233 -9.86 48.13 -50.74
N THR A 1234 -9.34 47.22 -49.89
CA THR A 1234 -10.07 46.06 -49.33
C THR A 1234 -9.37 45.62 -48.05
#